data_AF-A0A954P226-F1
#
_entry.id   AF-A0A954P226-F1
#
_cell.length_a   1.000
_cell.length_b   1.000
_cell.length_c   1.000
_cell.angle_alpha   90.00
_cell.angle_beta   90.00
_cell.angle_gamma   90.00
#
_symmetry.space_group_name_H-M   'P 1'
#
loop_
_entity.id
_entity.type
_entity.pdbx_description
1 polymer ?
#
loop_
_entity_poly.entity_id
_entity_poly.type
_entity_poly.pdbx_seq_one_letter_code
_entity_poly.pdbx_strand_id
1 'polypeptide(L)'
;MSLALPSTRCLAEETVAGAEEGETKAGTTQQPTPEQLEFFEKKIRPLLVENCTKCHGAKEQKGGLRLDSRALLLKGGDTGPAIVPGKPDESELIAAVRYGDDGYQMPPTGKLPQDKIDALAAWVRMGAPWPGASESVPADGGAGPGEFNLEERAKHWSFLPVKRPDLPVVSRQDWGSNEIDRFILSRLEQAGLTPAERADRLTLLRRASFDLTGLPPSQQEMEAFLADTRPGAWERTIDRLLDSPQYGERWARHWLDLVRYAETAGHEFDYELDYAWQYRDYVVRALNQDLPYNQFVMEHLAGDLLPEPRRNPQQKFNESLIGTAFYWLGPGKHSPVDLRAEECDRFDNQIDVITKTFLGLTVACARCHDHKFDPITTRDYYALAGYLQSSRYREALLQDDRAVEQQVAQLTELRHRISRLTAGRQEEVLLSGKPSLTRLLLASYGLAAEAASELSSGNSLEGEALKILEVTGGTARRQALKPFAGGSWSGDAHLWWTDGKVGSRLVLAVPVQQAGRYSLKLQLTSAPDYGQVRIQLDGKTIAESVDLYSPKVQPATPLTAGPFALEAGTHRLQLEITGTNPKAVPRLMAGLDSVVLQRDESQDAAAARRPPLVKLPEDALQKLRSWVQSEVAPNGKVLDPLAKAGTGHLLEQWLSLGRLAAGSSQEVAGKKLADRIRQQEAAATAERPGELVFESFGQATYQNWFVTGQAFGERPTHGGELVAGTGTVLPGGLADSGRVSERLQGSLKSETFEITQPVIWYRVARRGGRPSPGRQLRNGQIHLIVDGFEFIRSPLYGNLTLNLPGDGEYRWHRQDVSRFLGSTAWIEIHDEETNGSIS
;
A
#
# COMPACT_ATOMS: atom_id res chain seq x y z
N MET A 1 -60.45 29.30 -19.59
CA MET A 1 -61.00 27.94 -19.73
C MET A 1 -60.43 27.16 -18.55
N SER A 2 -61.11 26.94 -17.41
CA SER A 2 -62.45 26.33 -17.23
C SER A 2 -62.44 24.87 -17.68
N LEU A 3 -62.77 23.81 -16.92
CA LEU A 3 -63.29 23.54 -15.55
C LEU A 3 -62.85 22.09 -15.16
N ALA A 4 -62.83 21.56 -13.92
CA ALA A 4 -62.94 22.06 -12.54
C ALA A 4 -62.49 20.95 -11.53
N LEU A 5 -62.51 21.22 -10.23
CA LEU A 5 -62.60 20.21 -9.14
C LEU A 5 -64.07 20.08 -8.70
N PRO A 6 -64.51 18.91 -8.17
CA PRO A 6 -64.61 18.71 -6.70
C PRO A 6 -64.00 17.34 -6.26
N SER A 7 -63.42 17.19 -5.06
CA SER A 7 -64.06 16.86 -3.76
C SER A 7 -65.08 15.69 -3.82
N THR A 8 -65.18 14.77 -2.85
CA THR A 8 -65.29 15.02 -1.40
C THR A 8 -65.15 13.70 -0.58
N ARG A 9 -64.64 13.78 0.66
CA ARG A 9 -64.95 12.98 1.90
C ARG A 9 -65.33 11.49 1.78
N CYS A 10 -64.57 10.59 2.43
CA CYS A 10 -64.75 10.14 3.83
C CYS A 10 -66.11 9.49 4.14
N LEU A 11 -66.09 8.23 4.59
CA LEU A 11 -66.57 7.82 5.93
C LEU A 11 -66.07 6.39 6.22
N ALA A 12 -65.91 6.06 7.50
CA ALA A 12 -65.55 4.72 7.98
C ALA A 12 -66.81 4.01 8.49
N GLU A 13 -66.78 2.68 8.58
CA GLU A 13 -67.36 1.95 9.72
C GLU A 13 -66.91 0.47 9.72
N GLU A 14 -66.59 -0.05 10.91
CA GLU A 14 -66.37 -1.46 11.17
C GLU A 14 -67.71 -2.20 11.30
N THR A 15 -67.79 -3.46 10.88
CA THR A 15 -68.76 -4.41 11.46
C THR A 15 -68.20 -5.83 11.44
N VAL A 16 -68.63 -6.64 12.41
CA VAL A 16 -68.02 -7.91 12.81
C VAL A 16 -68.83 -9.12 12.31
N ALA A 17 -68.10 -10.15 11.85
CA ALA A 17 -68.45 -11.58 11.71
C ALA A 17 -69.91 -12.02 11.44
N GLY A 18 -70.10 -12.80 10.37
CA GLY A 18 -71.28 -13.61 10.09
C GLY A 18 -70.97 -14.69 9.04
N ALA A 19 -71.57 -15.87 9.15
CA ALA A 19 -71.14 -17.09 8.44
C ALA A 19 -71.90 -17.39 7.13
N GLU A 20 -71.20 -18.17 6.29
CA GLU A 20 -71.68 -19.18 5.32
C GLU A 20 -72.48 -18.80 4.05
N GLU A 21 -71.86 -19.24 2.92
CA GLU A 21 -72.42 -19.84 1.70
C GLU A 21 -73.49 -19.11 0.85
N GLY A 22 -73.07 -18.70 -0.36
CA GLY A 22 -73.99 -18.34 -1.45
C GLY A 22 -73.33 -17.69 -2.67
N GLU A 23 -73.11 -18.48 -3.73
CA GLU A 23 -72.90 -18.04 -5.14
C GLU A 23 -71.81 -16.99 -5.46
N THR A 24 -70.66 -17.46 -5.98
CA THR A 24 -69.74 -16.59 -6.76
C THR A 24 -69.85 -16.87 -8.26
N LYS A 25 -70.33 -15.86 -9.00
CA LYS A 25 -70.31 -15.83 -10.47
C LYS A 25 -68.88 -15.81 -11.00
N ALA A 26 -68.67 -16.46 -12.14
CA ALA A 26 -67.42 -16.36 -12.88
C ALA A 26 -67.18 -14.93 -13.41
N GLY A 27 -65.91 -14.53 -13.51
CA GLY A 27 -65.49 -13.39 -14.34
C GLY A 27 -65.01 -12.13 -13.61
N THR A 28 -63.98 -12.22 -12.78
CA THR A 28 -63.13 -11.06 -12.47
C THR A 28 -61.69 -11.52 -12.22
N THR A 29 -60.74 -10.94 -12.94
CA THR A 29 -59.30 -11.17 -12.75
C THR A 29 -58.82 -10.45 -11.48
N GLN A 30 -59.08 -11.05 -10.32
CA GLN A 30 -58.44 -10.63 -9.07
C GLN A 30 -56.92 -10.74 -9.19
N GLN A 31 -56.20 -9.73 -8.69
CA GLN A 31 -54.76 -9.84 -8.52
C GLN A 31 -54.46 -10.95 -7.50
N PRO A 32 -53.39 -11.73 -7.71
CA PRO A 32 -53.07 -12.86 -6.84
C PRO A 32 -52.71 -12.37 -5.43
N THR A 33 -53.22 -13.04 -4.41
CA THR A 33 -52.94 -12.67 -3.00
C THR A 33 -51.48 -12.99 -2.63
N PRO A 34 -50.93 -12.38 -1.56
CA PRO A 34 -49.57 -12.69 -1.09
C PRO A 34 -49.35 -14.19 -0.83
N GLU A 35 -50.34 -14.87 -0.27
CA GLU A 35 -50.29 -16.31 0.04
C GLU A 35 -50.30 -17.16 -1.24
N GLN A 36 -51.03 -16.73 -2.27
CA GLN A 36 -51.04 -17.38 -3.59
C GLN A 36 -49.69 -17.22 -4.32
N LEU A 37 -49.05 -16.05 -4.19
CA LEU A 37 -47.71 -15.81 -4.72
C LEU A 37 -46.64 -16.58 -3.95
N GLU A 38 -46.74 -16.65 -2.62
CA GLU A 38 -45.86 -17.44 -1.77
C GLU A 38 -45.98 -18.95 -2.08
N PHE A 39 -47.20 -19.46 -2.28
CA PHE A 39 -47.42 -20.84 -2.71
C PHE A 39 -46.74 -21.12 -4.05
N PHE A 40 -46.87 -20.21 -5.02
CA PHE A 40 -46.19 -20.33 -6.31
C PHE A 40 -44.66 -20.37 -6.15
N GLU A 41 -44.06 -19.44 -5.41
CA GLU A 41 -42.60 -19.38 -5.20
C GLU A 41 -42.06 -20.60 -4.43
N LYS A 42 -42.77 -21.06 -3.39
CA LYS A 42 -42.30 -22.16 -2.53
C LYS A 42 -42.59 -23.56 -3.07
N LYS A 43 -43.64 -23.74 -3.90
CA LYS A 43 -44.10 -25.08 -4.35
C LYS A 43 -44.04 -25.29 -5.86
N ILE A 44 -44.26 -24.25 -6.66
CA ILE A 44 -44.49 -24.40 -8.11
C ILE A 44 -43.27 -24.00 -8.93
N ARG A 45 -42.67 -22.83 -8.66
CA ARG A 45 -41.45 -22.39 -9.36
C ARG A 45 -40.32 -23.43 -9.28
N PRO A 46 -39.98 -24.02 -8.12
CA PRO A 46 -38.92 -25.03 -8.04
C PRO A 46 -39.25 -26.28 -8.86
N LEU A 47 -40.52 -26.73 -8.81
CA LEU A 47 -41.00 -27.89 -9.54
C LEU A 47 -40.86 -27.69 -11.06
N LEU A 48 -41.36 -26.56 -11.59
CA LEU A 48 -41.25 -26.22 -13.01
C LEU A 48 -39.78 -26.13 -13.45
N VAL A 49 -38.93 -25.46 -12.68
CA VAL A 49 -37.50 -25.33 -13.00
C VAL A 49 -36.82 -26.71 -13.03
N GLU A 50 -36.96 -27.50 -11.97
CA GLU A 50 -36.32 -28.82 -11.81
C GLU A 50 -36.79 -29.84 -12.86
N ASN A 51 -38.09 -29.91 -13.13
CA ASN A 51 -38.69 -31.04 -13.86
C ASN A 51 -39.17 -30.70 -15.28
N CYS A 52 -39.29 -29.41 -15.64
CA CYS A 52 -39.96 -28.99 -16.86
C CYS A 52 -39.12 -28.07 -17.76
N THR A 53 -38.44 -27.06 -17.20
CA THR A 53 -37.75 -26.03 -18.02
C THR A 53 -36.60 -26.54 -18.87
N LYS A 54 -36.04 -27.73 -18.57
CA LYS A 54 -34.99 -28.36 -19.38
C LYS A 54 -35.44 -28.65 -20.82
N CYS A 55 -36.70 -29.07 -21.01
CA CYS A 55 -37.27 -29.44 -22.32
C CYS A 55 -38.32 -28.44 -22.85
N HIS A 56 -38.81 -27.54 -21.99
CA HIS A 56 -39.88 -26.57 -22.27
C HIS A 56 -39.53 -25.18 -21.70
N GLY A 57 -38.32 -24.72 -22.00
CA GLY A 57 -37.76 -23.44 -21.53
C GLY A 57 -37.05 -22.69 -22.67
N ALA A 58 -36.32 -21.61 -22.36
CA ALA A 58 -35.73 -20.76 -23.39
C ALA A 58 -34.85 -21.48 -24.43
N LYS A 59 -34.08 -22.48 -24.00
CA LYS A 59 -33.08 -23.18 -24.83
C LYS A 59 -33.63 -24.37 -25.62
N GLU A 60 -34.74 -24.97 -25.19
CA GLU A 60 -35.34 -26.15 -25.81
C GLU A 60 -36.86 -26.12 -25.58
N GLN A 61 -37.65 -26.28 -26.65
CA GLN A 61 -39.10 -26.04 -26.67
C GLN A 61 -39.83 -27.19 -27.36
N LYS A 62 -39.89 -28.36 -26.72
CA LYS A 62 -40.60 -29.52 -27.28
C LYS A 62 -42.09 -29.23 -27.37
N GLY A 63 -42.69 -29.53 -28.52
CA GLY A 63 -44.10 -29.24 -28.82
C GLY A 63 -44.44 -27.73 -28.80
N GLY A 64 -43.48 -26.86 -29.14
CA GLY A 64 -43.67 -25.40 -29.13
C GLY A 64 -43.88 -24.79 -27.74
N LEU A 65 -43.77 -25.59 -26.68
CA LEU A 65 -44.24 -25.25 -25.34
C LEU A 65 -43.16 -24.61 -24.46
N ARG A 66 -43.55 -23.56 -23.74
CA ARG A 66 -42.73 -22.81 -22.77
C ARG A 66 -43.45 -22.73 -21.42
N LEU A 67 -42.79 -23.21 -20.36
CA LEU A 67 -43.35 -23.33 -19.00
C LEU A 67 -42.73 -22.35 -17.99
N ASP A 68 -41.96 -21.37 -18.47
CA ASP A 68 -41.22 -20.37 -17.68
C ASP A 68 -41.87 -18.97 -17.68
N SER A 69 -43.08 -18.83 -18.25
CA SER A 69 -43.89 -17.60 -18.19
C SER A 69 -45.38 -17.93 -18.21
N ARG A 70 -46.17 -17.28 -17.33
CA ARG A 70 -47.63 -17.44 -17.28
C ARG A 70 -48.31 -17.14 -18.62
N ALA A 71 -47.86 -16.11 -19.34
CA ALA A 71 -48.43 -15.77 -20.64
C ALA A 71 -48.18 -16.86 -21.69
N LEU A 72 -47.02 -17.51 -21.66
CA LEU A 72 -46.67 -18.61 -22.56
C LEU A 72 -47.37 -19.92 -22.18
N LEU A 73 -47.56 -20.17 -20.88
CA LEU A 73 -48.40 -21.25 -20.35
C LEU A 73 -49.87 -21.15 -20.82
N LEU A 74 -50.42 -19.92 -20.84
CA LEU A 74 -51.78 -19.64 -21.32
C LEU A 74 -51.92 -19.72 -22.84
N LYS A 75 -50.88 -19.29 -23.58
CA LYS A 75 -50.79 -19.48 -25.04
C LYS A 75 -50.68 -20.97 -25.39
N GLY A 76 -49.90 -21.72 -24.60
CA GLY A 76 -49.64 -23.13 -24.80
C GLY A 76 -48.65 -23.43 -25.92
N GLY A 77 -48.63 -24.70 -26.33
CA GLY A 77 -47.78 -25.21 -27.41
C GLY A 77 -48.57 -25.61 -28.65
N ASP A 78 -48.03 -26.53 -29.44
CA ASP A 78 -48.62 -27.02 -30.69
C ASP A 78 -49.99 -27.70 -30.48
N THR A 79 -50.29 -28.16 -29.26
CA THR A 79 -51.55 -28.78 -28.83
C THR A 79 -52.55 -27.81 -28.19
N GLY A 80 -52.25 -26.50 -28.15
CA GLY A 80 -53.08 -25.50 -27.49
C GLY A 80 -52.66 -25.20 -26.03
N PRO A 81 -53.48 -24.45 -25.27
CA PRO A 81 -53.17 -23.95 -23.93
C PRO A 81 -52.69 -25.03 -22.96
N ALA A 82 -51.56 -24.80 -22.30
CA ALA A 82 -51.02 -25.77 -21.34
C ALA A 82 -51.80 -25.75 -20.01
N ILE A 83 -52.38 -24.59 -19.65
CA ILE A 83 -53.22 -24.43 -18.47
C ILE A 83 -54.47 -23.62 -18.78
N VAL A 84 -55.58 -24.01 -18.16
CA VAL A 84 -56.85 -23.28 -18.12
C VAL A 84 -57.08 -22.82 -16.68
N PRO A 85 -56.90 -21.52 -16.37
CA PRO A 85 -57.06 -20.98 -15.01
C PRO A 85 -58.39 -21.37 -14.36
N GLY A 86 -58.32 -21.88 -13.13
CA GLY A 86 -59.48 -22.39 -12.39
C GLY A 86 -59.88 -23.83 -12.73
N LYS A 87 -59.37 -24.42 -13.82
CA LYS A 87 -59.81 -25.72 -14.34
C LYS A 87 -58.65 -26.72 -14.56
N PRO A 88 -58.20 -27.40 -13.50
CA PRO A 88 -57.11 -28.38 -13.60
C PRO A 88 -57.41 -29.54 -14.56
N ASP A 89 -58.66 -29.98 -14.63
CA ASP A 89 -59.05 -31.16 -15.42
C ASP A 89 -59.27 -30.83 -16.92
N GLU A 90 -59.34 -29.54 -17.28
CA GLU A 90 -59.29 -29.04 -18.68
C GLU A 90 -57.87 -28.55 -19.06
N SER A 91 -56.84 -28.82 -18.24
CA SER A 91 -55.47 -28.33 -18.46
C SER A 91 -54.52 -29.43 -18.91
N GLU A 92 -54.01 -29.32 -20.14
CA GLU A 92 -53.08 -30.28 -20.75
C GLU A 92 -51.84 -30.58 -19.90
N LEU A 93 -51.27 -29.58 -19.23
CA LEU A 93 -50.15 -29.76 -18.30
C LEU A 93 -50.49 -30.75 -17.17
N ILE A 94 -51.72 -30.70 -16.66
CA ILE A 94 -52.18 -31.56 -15.56
C ILE A 94 -52.48 -32.97 -16.07
N ALA A 95 -53.08 -33.11 -17.25
CA ALA A 95 -53.29 -34.41 -17.90
C ALA A 95 -51.95 -35.12 -18.18
N ALA A 96 -50.96 -34.39 -18.71
CA ALA A 96 -49.64 -34.91 -19.04
C ALA A 96 -48.85 -35.41 -17.81
N VAL A 97 -48.87 -34.67 -16.69
CA VAL A 97 -48.19 -35.10 -15.44
C VAL A 97 -48.94 -36.18 -14.68
N ARG A 98 -50.27 -36.28 -14.86
CA ARG A 98 -51.08 -37.38 -14.33
C ARG A 98 -50.91 -38.68 -15.11
N TYR A 99 -50.28 -38.66 -16.29
CA TYR A 99 -50.20 -39.79 -17.22
C TYR A 99 -51.62 -40.30 -17.56
N GLY A 100 -52.48 -39.41 -18.08
CA GLY A 100 -53.80 -39.81 -18.59
C GLY A 100 -53.68 -40.77 -19.80
N ASP A 101 -54.71 -41.59 -20.00
CA ASP A 101 -54.68 -42.71 -20.95
C ASP A 101 -54.57 -42.30 -22.43
N ASP A 102 -54.98 -41.08 -22.77
CA ASP A 102 -55.10 -40.58 -24.15
C ASP A 102 -54.04 -39.52 -24.54
N GLY A 103 -53.01 -39.29 -23.70
CA GLY A 103 -52.10 -38.12 -23.84
C GLY A 103 -50.60 -38.39 -23.66
N TYR A 104 -49.79 -37.35 -23.88
CA TYR A 104 -48.33 -37.40 -23.72
C TYR A 104 -47.94 -37.47 -22.24
N GLN A 105 -47.16 -38.49 -21.85
CA GLN A 105 -46.69 -38.67 -20.48
C GLN A 105 -45.44 -37.81 -20.19
N MET A 106 -45.51 -36.93 -19.18
CA MET A 106 -44.44 -36.01 -18.81
C MET A 106 -44.19 -35.99 -17.29
N PRO A 107 -42.94 -35.91 -16.81
CA PRO A 107 -41.67 -36.00 -17.55
C PRO A 107 -41.38 -37.41 -18.08
N PRO A 108 -40.76 -37.57 -19.27
CA PRO A 108 -40.49 -38.88 -19.87
C PRO A 108 -39.47 -39.72 -19.08
N THR A 109 -38.76 -39.11 -18.13
CA THR A 109 -37.81 -39.76 -17.22
C THR A 109 -38.48 -40.42 -16.00
N GLY A 110 -39.79 -40.24 -15.80
CA GLY A 110 -40.53 -40.83 -14.70
C GLY A 110 -41.66 -39.91 -14.20
N LYS A 111 -42.78 -40.52 -13.81
CA LYS A 111 -43.96 -39.79 -13.31
C LYS A 111 -43.62 -39.02 -12.04
N LEU A 112 -44.13 -37.80 -11.92
CA LEU A 112 -43.95 -37.00 -10.72
C LEU A 112 -44.60 -37.66 -9.49
N PRO A 113 -44.02 -37.51 -8.29
CA PRO A 113 -44.70 -37.79 -7.03
C PRO A 113 -46.09 -37.13 -6.93
N GLN A 114 -47.03 -37.81 -6.29
CA GLN A 114 -48.44 -37.38 -6.26
C GLN A 114 -48.62 -36.00 -5.60
N ASP A 115 -47.84 -35.68 -4.57
CA ASP A 115 -47.84 -34.37 -3.91
C ASP A 115 -47.40 -33.23 -4.85
N LYS A 116 -46.44 -33.49 -5.75
CA LYS A 116 -46.03 -32.54 -6.81
C LYS A 116 -47.15 -32.34 -7.84
N ILE A 117 -47.85 -33.41 -8.23
CA ILE A 117 -49.01 -33.35 -9.14
C ILE A 117 -50.18 -32.57 -8.51
N ASP A 118 -50.47 -32.84 -7.24
CA ASP A 118 -51.56 -32.19 -6.50
C ASP A 118 -51.26 -30.70 -6.27
N ALA A 119 -50.00 -30.33 -6.04
CA ALA A 119 -49.57 -28.94 -5.97
C ALA A 119 -49.80 -28.19 -7.29
N LEU A 120 -49.43 -28.78 -8.44
CA LEU A 120 -49.72 -28.22 -9.77
C LEU A 120 -51.22 -28.06 -10.01
N ALA A 121 -52.02 -29.07 -9.68
CA ALA A 121 -53.48 -29.02 -9.83
C ALA A 121 -54.12 -27.96 -8.90
N ALA A 122 -53.62 -27.80 -7.67
CA ALA A 122 -54.05 -26.74 -6.75
C ALA A 122 -53.70 -25.35 -7.30
N TRP A 123 -52.49 -25.16 -7.82
CA TRP A 123 -52.05 -23.90 -8.43
C TRP A 123 -52.89 -23.49 -9.64
N VAL A 124 -53.20 -24.42 -10.54
CA VAL A 124 -54.12 -24.15 -11.67
C VAL A 124 -55.52 -23.79 -11.16
N ARG A 125 -56.03 -24.50 -10.14
CA ARG A 125 -57.33 -24.21 -9.51
C ARG A 125 -57.39 -22.82 -8.87
N MET A 126 -56.27 -22.31 -8.34
CA MET A 126 -56.13 -20.94 -7.82
C MET A 126 -56.02 -19.86 -8.92
N GLY A 127 -56.27 -20.19 -10.20
CA GLY A 127 -56.15 -19.24 -11.32
C GLY A 127 -54.73 -19.08 -11.87
N ALA A 128 -53.82 -20.00 -11.51
CA ALA A 128 -52.41 -19.98 -11.84
C ALA A 128 -51.71 -18.64 -11.48
N PRO A 129 -51.67 -18.26 -10.18
CA PRO A 129 -50.99 -17.04 -9.71
C PRO A 129 -49.51 -17.05 -10.11
N TRP A 130 -48.99 -15.89 -10.53
CA TRP A 130 -47.60 -15.70 -10.95
C TRP A 130 -47.15 -14.24 -10.68
N PRO A 131 -45.97 -14.01 -10.07
CA PRO A 131 -45.51 -12.64 -9.77
C PRO A 131 -45.23 -11.82 -11.03
N GLY A 132 -45.71 -10.58 -11.07
CA GLY A 132 -45.45 -9.66 -12.18
C GLY A 132 -46.24 -9.95 -13.46
N ALA A 133 -47.38 -10.64 -13.37
CA ALA A 133 -48.25 -10.96 -14.51
C ALA A 133 -49.00 -9.73 -15.08
N SER A 134 -48.26 -8.84 -15.76
CA SER A 134 -48.84 -7.93 -16.76
C SER A 134 -49.20 -8.74 -18.02
N GLU A 135 -50.34 -8.41 -18.66
CA GLU A 135 -50.80 -9.08 -19.90
C GLU A 135 -49.97 -8.71 -21.15
N SER A 136 -49.01 -7.79 -21.01
CA SER A 136 -48.12 -7.35 -22.08
C SER A 136 -47.01 -8.37 -22.38
N VAL A 137 -47.17 -9.17 -23.44
CA VAL A 137 -46.09 -9.95 -24.05
C VAL A 137 -45.16 -9.01 -24.82
N PRO A 138 -43.85 -8.96 -24.54
CA PRO A 138 -42.86 -8.41 -25.48
C PRO A 138 -42.87 -9.31 -26.72
N ALA A 139 -43.15 -8.74 -27.90
CA ALA A 139 -43.31 -9.51 -29.14
C ALA A 139 -42.02 -10.25 -29.57
N ASP A 140 -40.87 -9.84 -29.04
CA ASP A 140 -39.55 -10.37 -29.35
C ASP A 140 -38.88 -11.02 -28.12
N GLY A 141 -38.58 -12.31 -28.19
CA GLY A 141 -37.52 -13.01 -27.42
C GLY A 141 -37.53 -13.03 -25.88
N GLY A 142 -38.45 -12.33 -25.21
CA GLY A 142 -38.34 -11.93 -23.79
C GLY A 142 -38.58 -12.97 -22.71
N ALA A 143 -37.84 -14.08 -22.70
CA ALA A 143 -37.64 -14.91 -21.49
C ALA A 143 -36.30 -15.69 -21.50
N GLY A 144 -35.26 -15.13 -22.12
CA GLY A 144 -33.92 -15.16 -21.51
C GLY A 144 -33.77 -13.95 -20.57
N PRO A 145 -32.57 -13.65 -20.02
CA PRO A 145 -32.27 -12.26 -19.72
C PRO A 145 -32.52 -11.44 -21.00
N GLY A 146 -33.18 -10.29 -20.90
CA GLY A 146 -33.31 -9.38 -22.04
C GLY A 146 -31.92 -9.06 -22.60
N GLU A 147 -31.83 -8.84 -23.91
CA GLU A 147 -30.58 -8.49 -24.61
C GLU A 147 -29.77 -7.50 -23.76
N PHE A 148 -28.46 -7.71 -23.65
CA PHE A 148 -27.64 -6.95 -22.70
C PHE A 148 -27.52 -5.47 -23.15
N ASN A 149 -28.50 -4.67 -22.76
CA ASN A 149 -28.47 -3.23 -22.87
C ASN A 149 -27.77 -2.64 -21.64
N LEU A 150 -26.57 -2.09 -21.85
CA LEU A 150 -25.76 -1.44 -20.83
C LEU A 150 -26.38 -0.10 -20.39
N GLU A 151 -26.83 0.70 -21.35
CA GLU A 151 -27.39 2.05 -21.11
C GLU A 151 -28.67 2.01 -20.28
N GLU A 152 -29.55 1.02 -20.50
CA GLU A 152 -30.78 0.89 -19.74
C GLU A 152 -30.53 0.47 -18.29
N ARG A 153 -29.62 -0.50 -18.06
CA ARG A 153 -29.23 -0.92 -16.70
C ARG A 153 -28.52 0.21 -15.94
N ALA A 154 -27.74 1.04 -16.62
CA ALA A 154 -27.07 2.20 -16.04
C ALA A 154 -28.03 3.32 -15.56
N LYS A 155 -29.32 3.26 -15.93
CA LYS A 155 -30.36 4.18 -15.41
C LYS A 155 -30.91 3.77 -14.05
N HIS A 156 -30.58 2.58 -13.54
CA HIS A 156 -31.03 2.16 -12.21
C HIS A 156 -30.47 3.09 -11.12
N TRP A 157 -31.30 3.42 -10.13
CA TRP A 157 -31.06 4.54 -9.20
C TRP A 157 -29.73 4.44 -8.44
N SER A 158 -29.22 3.24 -8.21
CA SER A 158 -27.95 2.97 -7.51
C SER A 158 -26.70 3.41 -8.29
N PHE A 159 -26.81 3.57 -9.62
CA PHE A 159 -25.71 4.03 -10.48
C PHE A 159 -25.81 5.52 -10.83
N LEU A 160 -26.85 6.21 -10.35
CA LEU A 160 -27.04 7.63 -10.56
C LEU A 160 -26.40 8.44 -9.41
N PRO A 161 -25.85 9.64 -9.67
CA PRO A 161 -25.33 10.50 -8.61
C PRO A 161 -26.37 10.83 -7.54
N VAL A 162 -26.02 10.62 -6.27
CA VAL A 162 -26.89 10.90 -5.12
C VAL A 162 -27.23 12.40 -5.09
N LYS A 163 -28.52 12.72 -5.11
CA LYS A 163 -29.05 14.08 -4.96
C LYS A 163 -29.66 14.22 -3.56
N ARG A 164 -29.37 15.32 -2.87
CA ARG A 164 -29.96 15.62 -1.56
C ARG A 164 -31.42 16.05 -1.76
N PRO A 165 -32.42 15.30 -1.25
CA PRO A 165 -33.83 15.64 -1.41
C PRO A 165 -34.26 16.74 -0.44
N ASP A 166 -35.36 17.42 -0.75
CA ASP A 166 -36.03 18.33 0.18
C ASP A 166 -36.59 17.58 1.40
N LEU A 167 -36.57 18.23 2.57
CA LEU A 167 -37.04 17.62 3.81
C LEU A 167 -38.58 17.58 3.88
N PRO A 168 -39.21 16.40 4.15
CA PRO A 168 -40.66 16.29 4.25
C PRO A 168 -41.26 17.21 5.32
N VAL A 169 -42.40 17.81 5.00
CA VAL A 169 -43.22 18.50 5.99
C VAL A 169 -43.90 17.44 6.85
N VAL A 170 -43.75 17.56 8.17
CA VAL A 170 -44.25 16.63 9.19
C VAL A 170 -45.01 17.41 10.26
N SER A 171 -46.00 16.79 10.89
CA SER A 171 -46.83 17.45 11.90
C SER A 171 -46.08 17.69 13.22
N ARG A 172 -45.23 16.74 13.62
CA ARG A 172 -44.39 16.83 14.83
C ARG A 172 -42.98 17.28 14.52
N GLN A 173 -42.74 18.59 14.62
CA GLN A 173 -41.37 19.15 14.51
C GLN A 173 -40.54 18.98 15.80
N ASP A 174 -41.17 18.53 16.88
CA ASP A 174 -40.54 18.22 18.17
C ASP A 174 -39.98 16.78 18.24
N TRP A 175 -40.32 15.93 17.26
CA TRP A 175 -39.94 14.52 17.23
C TRP A 175 -38.85 14.26 16.19
N GLY A 176 -37.79 13.57 16.61
CA GLY A 176 -36.58 13.35 15.84
C GLY A 176 -35.41 14.22 16.35
N SER A 177 -34.19 13.75 16.09
CA SER A 177 -32.93 14.40 16.45
C SER A 177 -32.23 15.03 15.25
N ASN A 178 -32.58 14.61 14.02
CA ASN A 178 -31.93 15.05 12.79
C ASN A 178 -32.87 15.06 11.56
N GLU A 179 -32.31 15.43 10.40
CA GLU A 179 -33.03 15.53 9.11
C GLU A 179 -33.64 14.21 8.62
N ILE A 180 -33.04 13.06 8.93
CA ILE A 180 -33.47 11.72 8.50
C ILE A 180 -34.78 11.32 9.19
N ASP A 181 -34.93 11.67 10.46
CA ASP A 181 -36.12 11.34 11.26
C ASP A 181 -37.41 11.94 10.66
N ARG A 182 -37.31 13.06 9.92
CA ARG A 182 -38.45 13.65 9.19
C ARG A 182 -38.96 12.76 8.06
N PHE A 183 -38.09 11.99 7.40
CA PHE A 183 -38.51 11.02 6.38
C PHE A 183 -39.22 9.82 7.01
N ILE A 184 -38.74 9.36 8.18
CA ILE A 184 -39.37 8.27 8.94
C ILE A 184 -40.74 8.73 9.45
N LEU A 185 -40.80 9.89 10.11
CA LEU A 185 -42.05 10.45 10.65
C LEU A 185 -43.10 10.68 9.55
N SER A 186 -42.70 11.23 8.40
CA SER A 186 -43.63 11.45 7.28
C SER A 186 -44.28 10.16 6.80
N ARG A 187 -43.55 9.03 6.79
CA ARG A 187 -44.11 7.71 6.47
C ARG A 187 -44.98 7.13 7.59
N LEU A 188 -44.62 7.35 8.86
CA LEU A 188 -45.44 6.95 10.00
C LEU A 188 -46.78 7.70 10.02
N GLU A 189 -46.75 9.04 9.86
CA GLU A 189 -47.94 9.90 9.78
C GLU A 189 -48.86 9.49 8.61
N GLN A 190 -48.30 9.19 7.43
CA GLN A 190 -49.05 8.67 6.28
C GLN A 190 -49.68 7.29 6.52
N ALA A 191 -49.05 6.45 7.33
CA ALA A 191 -49.55 5.14 7.72
C ALA A 191 -50.51 5.18 8.92
N GLY A 192 -50.80 6.35 9.50
CA GLY A 192 -51.58 6.49 10.72
C GLY A 192 -50.88 5.96 11.98
N LEU A 193 -49.57 5.75 11.92
CA LEU A 193 -48.77 5.21 13.02
C LEU A 193 -48.13 6.34 13.83
N THR A 194 -48.12 6.18 15.15
CA THR A 194 -47.34 7.05 16.05
C THR A 194 -45.97 6.43 16.34
N PRO A 195 -44.90 7.23 16.46
CA PRO A 195 -43.61 6.75 16.94
C PRO A 195 -43.68 6.03 18.29
N ALA A 196 -42.84 5.01 18.46
CA ALA A 196 -42.65 4.35 19.74
C ALA A 196 -41.98 5.28 20.77
N GLU A 197 -42.25 5.04 22.06
CA GLU A 197 -41.59 5.76 23.15
C GLU A 197 -40.08 5.47 23.20
N ARG A 198 -39.30 6.45 23.64
CA ARG A 198 -37.86 6.28 23.81
C ARG A 198 -37.60 5.33 24.98
N ALA A 199 -36.77 4.31 24.76
CA ALA A 199 -36.36 3.38 25.81
C ALA A 199 -35.71 4.11 27.00
N ASP A 200 -35.79 3.51 28.19
CA ASP A 200 -35.22 4.07 29.41
C ASP A 200 -33.68 4.22 29.33
N ARG A 201 -33.12 5.04 30.21
CA ARG A 201 -31.69 5.38 30.22
C ARG A 201 -30.77 4.15 30.33
N LEU A 202 -31.11 3.16 31.16
CA LEU A 202 -30.27 1.97 31.32
C LEU A 202 -30.38 1.04 30.12
N THR A 203 -31.58 0.86 29.55
CA THR A 203 -31.75 0.10 28.30
C THR A 203 -31.00 0.75 27.13
N LEU A 204 -31.02 2.08 27.01
CA LEU A 204 -30.26 2.80 25.99
C LEU A 204 -28.75 2.61 26.17
N LEU A 205 -28.21 2.86 27.37
CA LEU A 205 -26.80 2.66 27.67
C LEU A 205 -26.37 1.21 27.37
N ARG A 206 -27.13 0.22 27.84
CA ARG A 206 -26.83 -1.20 27.61
C ARG A 206 -26.77 -1.53 26.12
N ARG A 207 -27.72 -1.05 25.31
CA ARG A 207 -27.71 -1.27 23.85
C ARG A 207 -26.47 -0.63 23.21
N ALA A 208 -26.24 0.66 23.44
CA ALA A 208 -25.10 1.37 22.87
C ALA A 208 -23.74 0.76 23.25
N SER A 209 -23.57 0.27 24.48
CA SER A 209 -22.33 -0.44 24.85
C SER A 209 -22.16 -1.76 24.08
N PHE A 210 -23.19 -2.60 23.95
CA PHE A 210 -23.09 -3.83 23.14
C PHE A 210 -22.92 -3.55 21.64
N ASP A 211 -23.56 -2.52 21.10
CA ASP A 211 -23.50 -2.17 19.69
C ASP A 211 -22.14 -1.56 19.32
N LEU A 212 -21.61 -0.65 20.16
CA LEU A 212 -20.35 0.04 19.90
C LEU A 212 -19.12 -0.75 20.36
N THR A 213 -19.09 -1.27 21.60
CA THR A 213 -17.90 -1.92 22.18
C THR A 213 -18.03 -3.44 22.32
N GLY A 214 -19.20 -4.02 22.08
CA GLY A 214 -19.46 -5.46 22.27
C GLY A 214 -19.56 -5.90 23.74
N LEU A 215 -19.45 -4.97 24.69
CA LEU A 215 -19.40 -5.26 26.13
C LEU A 215 -20.61 -4.64 26.87
N PRO A 216 -21.03 -5.23 28.00
CA PRO A 216 -21.99 -4.57 28.89
C PRO A 216 -21.33 -3.34 29.57
N PRO A 217 -22.10 -2.29 29.90
CA PRO A 217 -21.61 -1.18 30.72
C PRO A 217 -21.25 -1.67 32.13
N SER A 218 -20.15 -1.16 32.69
CA SER A 218 -19.79 -1.41 34.09
C SER A 218 -20.73 -0.69 35.06
N GLN A 219 -20.73 -1.11 36.33
CA GLN A 219 -21.52 -0.46 37.38
C GLN A 219 -21.21 1.03 37.52
N GLN A 220 -19.93 1.40 37.46
CA GLN A 220 -19.50 2.81 37.57
C GLN A 220 -19.99 3.65 36.39
N GLU A 221 -20.00 3.10 35.18
CA GLU A 221 -20.55 3.78 34.00
C GLU A 221 -22.07 3.95 34.07
N MET A 222 -22.78 2.94 34.57
CA MET A 222 -24.23 3.03 34.79
C MET A 222 -24.58 4.10 35.83
N GLU A 223 -23.89 4.11 36.98
CA GLU A 223 -24.08 5.10 38.04
C GLU A 223 -23.73 6.51 37.55
N ALA A 224 -22.59 6.69 36.86
CA ALA A 224 -22.19 7.97 36.30
C ALA A 224 -23.17 8.48 35.23
N PHE A 225 -23.64 7.61 34.34
CA PHE A 225 -24.62 8.00 33.31
C PHE A 225 -25.99 8.33 33.88
N LEU A 226 -26.44 7.65 34.94
CA LEU A 226 -27.69 7.99 35.64
C LEU A 226 -27.57 9.32 36.40
N ALA A 227 -26.40 9.61 36.98
CA ALA A 227 -26.14 10.86 37.68
C ALA A 227 -25.94 12.08 36.73
N ASP A 228 -25.55 11.87 35.47
CA ASP A 228 -25.37 12.97 34.51
C ASP A 228 -26.70 13.57 34.04
N THR A 229 -27.09 14.66 34.68
CA THR A 229 -28.28 15.47 34.38
C THR A 229 -28.00 16.65 33.45
N ARG A 230 -26.75 16.86 33.03
CA ARG A 230 -26.37 17.99 32.17
C ARG A 230 -26.91 17.78 30.74
N PRO A 231 -27.30 18.84 30.00
CA PRO A 231 -27.63 18.74 28.58
C PRO A 231 -26.52 18.02 27.80
N GLY A 232 -26.88 17.18 26.82
CA GLY A 232 -25.90 16.42 26.03
C GLY A 232 -25.32 15.16 26.71
N ALA A 233 -25.96 14.66 27.78
CA ALA A 233 -25.44 13.50 28.52
C ALA A 233 -25.42 12.20 27.69
N TRP A 234 -26.32 12.06 26.71
CA TRP A 234 -26.35 10.89 25.84
C TRP A 234 -25.20 10.95 24.82
N GLU A 235 -25.00 12.11 24.22
CA GLU A 235 -24.01 12.38 23.18
C GLU A 235 -22.60 12.15 23.73
N ARG A 236 -22.27 12.76 24.88
CA ARG A 236 -21.00 12.46 25.59
C ARG A 236 -20.82 11.00 25.98
N THR A 237 -21.90 10.25 26.18
CA THR A 237 -21.82 8.82 26.48
C THR A 237 -21.47 8.01 25.22
N ILE A 238 -21.98 8.42 24.06
CA ILE A 238 -21.64 7.84 22.77
C ILE A 238 -20.21 8.20 22.37
N ASP A 239 -19.81 9.48 22.48
CA ASP A 239 -18.43 9.93 22.21
C ASP A 239 -17.42 9.08 22.99
N ARG A 240 -17.64 8.91 24.30
CA ARG A 240 -16.82 8.07 25.19
C ARG A 240 -16.79 6.58 24.81
N LEU A 241 -17.86 6.05 24.20
CA LEU A 241 -17.91 4.67 23.72
C LEU A 241 -17.22 4.51 22.36
N LEU A 242 -17.20 5.54 21.51
CA LEU A 242 -16.45 5.59 20.25
C LEU A 242 -14.94 5.78 20.50
N ASP A 243 -14.57 6.61 21.49
CA ASP A 243 -13.19 6.82 21.95
C ASP A 243 -12.59 5.59 22.66
N SER A 244 -13.37 4.54 22.93
CA SER A 244 -12.93 3.31 23.59
C SER A 244 -12.16 2.42 22.60
N PRO A 245 -10.99 1.85 22.98
CA PRO A 245 -10.28 0.90 22.11
C PRO A 245 -11.13 -0.30 21.66
N GLN A 246 -12.12 -0.68 22.48
CA GLN A 246 -13.07 -1.76 22.21
C GLN A 246 -14.00 -1.46 21.03
N TYR A 247 -14.19 -0.18 20.66
CA TYR A 247 -14.97 0.19 19.47
C TYR A 247 -14.35 -0.40 18.20
N GLY A 248 -13.06 -0.12 17.96
CA GLY A 248 -12.32 -0.68 16.84
C GLY A 248 -12.21 -2.20 16.90
N GLU A 249 -12.04 -2.81 18.09
CA GLU A 249 -12.03 -4.27 18.26
C GLU A 249 -13.39 -4.89 17.84
N ARG A 250 -14.49 -4.27 18.25
CA ARG A 250 -15.86 -4.70 17.92
C ARG A 250 -16.18 -4.52 16.44
N TRP A 251 -15.91 -3.34 15.89
CA TRP A 251 -16.26 -3.00 14.51
C TRP A 251 -15.32 -3.60 13.47
N ALA A 252 -14.04 -3.83 13.81
CA ALA A 252 -13.12 -4.53 12.92
C ALA A 252 -13.63 -5.92 12.56
N ARG A 253 -14.26 -6.65 13.49
CA ARG A 253 -14.85 -7.97 13.19
C ARG A 253 -15.79 -7.92 11.99
N HIS A 254 -16.69 -6.93 11.94
CA HIS A 254 -17.62 -6.79 10.83
C HIS A 254 -16.93 -6.52 9.49
N TRP A 255 -15.81 -5.81 9.48
CA TRP A 255 -14.99 -5.61 8.28
C TRP A 255 -14.20 -6.87 7.89
N LEU A 256 -13.63 -7.55 8.88
CA LEU A 256 -12.84 -8.77 8.71
C LEU A 256 -13.68 -9.91 8.11
N ASP A 257 -14.96 -10.01 8.49
CA ASP A 257 -15.92 -10.94 7.86
C ASP A 257 -16.11 -10.63 6.35
N LEU A 258 -16.15 -9.36 5.92
CA LEU A 258 -16.33 -8.97 4.51
C LEU A 258 -15.14 -9.37 3.63
N VAL A 259 -13.92 -9.19 4.14
CA VAL A 259 -12.68 -9.54 3.41
C VAL A 259 -12.22 -10.98 3.61
N ARG A 260 -13.05 -11.82 4.24
CA ARG A 260 -12.76 -13.25 4.52
C ARG A 260 -11.50 -13.45 5.35
N TYR A 261 -11.27 -12.59 6.34
CA TYR A 261 -10.12 -12.71 7.21
C TYR A 261 -10.11 -14.06 7.95
N ALA A 262 -9.00 -14.77 7.82
CA ALA A 262 -8.62 -15.90 8.64
C ALA A 262 -7.12 -15.81 8.94
N GLU A 263 -6.69 -16.46 10.01
CA GLU A 263 -5.26 -16.63 10.31
C GLU A 263 -4.69 -17.89 9.61
N THR A 264 -5.52 -18.57 8.80
CA THR A 264 -5.18 -19.78 8.05
C THR A 264 -5.82 -19.83 6.66
N ALA A 265 -5.32 -20.72 5.79
CA ALA A 265 -5.77 -20.87 4.40
C ALA A 265 -6.99 -21.81 4.20
N GLY A 266 -7.45 -22.53 5.23
CA GLY A 266 -8.80 -23.10 5.33
C GLY A 266 -9.36 -24.02 4.22
N HIS A 267 -8.55 -24.58 3.32
CA HIS A 267 -9.02 -25.41 2.18
C HIS A 267 -8.58 -26.89 2.26
N GLU A 268 -7.42 -27.25 1.69
CA GLU A 268 -6.92 -28.64 1.68
C GLU A 268 -6.25 -29.03 3.00
N PHE A 269 -5.54 -28.07 3.58
CA PHE A 269 -4.86 -28.15 4.86
C PHE A 269 -4.97 -26.78 5.54
N ASP A 270 -4.97 -26.78 6.86
CA ASP A 270 -5.13 -25.57 7.67
C ASP A 270 -3.76 -24.94 7.97
N TYR A 271 -3.11 -24.40 6.94
CA TYR A 271 -1.83 -23.70 7.08
C TYR A 271 -2.03 -22.29 7.61
N GLU A 272 -1.16 -21.84 8.52
CA GLU A 272 -1.11 -20.46 8.99
C GLU A 272 -0.77 -19.49 7.84
N LEU A 273 -1.46 -18.34 7.81
CA LEU A 273 -1.14 -17.21 6.96
C LEU A 273 -0.19 -16.28 7.73
N ASP A 274 1.10 -16.34 7.38
CA ASP A 274 2.15 -15.54 8.01
C ASP A 274 1.74 -14.05 8.08
N TYR A 275 1.87 -13.49 9.29
CA TYR A 275 1.58 -12.08 9.59
C TYR A 275 0.14 -11.59 9.38
N ALA A 276 -0.85 -12.46 9.10
CA ALA A 276 -2.25 -12.06 8.88
C ALA A 276 -2.80 -11.13 9.98
N TRP A 277 -2.45 -11.38 11.24
CA TRP A 277 -2.82 -10.55 12.40
C TRP A 277 -2.46 -9.06 12.28
N GLN A 278 -1.44 -8.71 11.48
CA GLN A 278 -1.10 -7.30 11.19
C GLN A 278 -2.24 -6.57 10.50
N TYR A 279 -2.96 -7.25 9.59
CA TYR A 279 -4.13 -6.71 8.90
C TYR A 279 -5.31 -6.51 9.86
N ARG A 280 -5.60 -7.49 10.72
CA ARG A 280 -6.60 -7.36 11.80
C ARG A 280 -6.32 -6.13 12.64
N ASP A 281 -5.09 -5.98 13.14
CA ASP A 281 -4.72 -4.89 14.02
C ASP A 281 -4.67 -3.53 13.28
N TYR A 282 -4.35 -3.52 11.98
CA TYR A 282 -4.49 -2.35 11.11
C TYR A 282 -5.95 -1.87 11.00
N VAL A 283 -6.91 -2.78 10.80
CA VAL A 283 -8.35 -2.44 10.73
C VAL A 283 -8.83 -1.87 12.08
N VAL A 284 -8.45 -2.51 13.19
CA VAL A 284 -8.74 -2.01 14.55
C VAL A 284 -8.18 -0.60 14.76
N ARG A 285 -6.92 -0.35 14.34
CA ARG A 285 -6.29 0.97 14.42
C ARG A 285 -6.98 2.00 13.53
N ALA A 286 -7.37 1.65 12.30
CA ALA A 286 -8.02 2.57 11.37
C ALA A 286 -9.39 3.03 11.90
N LEU A 287 -10.19 2.12 12.46
CA LEU A 287 -11.48 2.44 13.07
C LEU A 287 -11.33 3.29 14.34
N ASN A 288 -10.42 2.92 15.24
CA ASN A 288 -10.13 3.71 16.46
C ASN A 288 -9.46 5.07 16.18
N GLN A 289 -8.99 5.32 14.95
CA GLN A 289 -8.43 6.61 14.51
C GLN A 289 -9.44 7.46 13.73
N ASP A 290 -10.70 7.02 13.59
CA ASP A 290 -11.73 7.61 12.72
C ASP A 290 -11.20 7.90 11.31
N LEU A 291 -10.53 6.90 10.71
CA LEU A 291 -9.90 7.08 9.39
C LEU A 291 -10.98 7.35 8.34
N PRO A 292 -10.90 8.46 7.58
CA PRO A 292 -11.89 8.78 6.56
C PRO A 292 -12.09 7.63 5.58
N TYR A 293 -13.34 7.25 5.33
CA TYR A 293 -13.67 6.05 4.54
C TYR A 293 -13.01 6.06 3.15
N ASN A 294 -12.91 7.22 2.49
CA ASN A 294 -12.20 7.35 1.21
C ASN A 294 -10.71 6.98 1.32
N GLN A 295 -10.03 7.38 2.40
CA GLN A 295 -8.65 6.99 2.67
C GLN A 295 -8.57 5.49 2.95
N PHE A 296 -9.45 4.96 3.79
CA PHE A 296 -9.51 3.53 4.10
C PHE A 296 -9.68 2.67 2.82
N VAL A 297 -10.56 3.05 1.89
CA VAL A 297 -10.71 2.38 0.59
C VAL A 297 -9.44 2.49 -0.27
N MET A 298 -8.82 3.67 -0.36
CA MET A 298 -7.55 3.83 -1.11
C MET A 298 -6.41 2.99 -0.53
N GLU A 299 -6.30 2.88 0.79
CA GLU A 299 -5.29 2.04 1.46
C GLU A 299 -5.49 0.54 1.16
N HIS A 300 -6.74 0.06 1.05
CA HIS A 300 -6.98 -1.32 0.63
C HIS A 300 -6.64 -1.54 -0.84
N LEU A 301 -7.07 -0.63 -1.73
CA LEU A 301 -6.92 -0.85 -3.17
C LEU A 301 -5.47 -0.70 -3.66
N ALA A 302 -4.71 0.25 -3.10
CA ALA A 302 -3.38 0.65 -3.58
C ALA A 302 -2.51 1.32 -2.49
N GLY A 303 -2.61 0.88 -1.23
CA GLY A 303 -1.92 1.49 -0.09
C GLY A 303 -0.39 1.49 -0.14
N ASP A 304 0.19 0.61 -0.95
CA ASP A 304 1.62 0.53 -1.29
C ASP A 304 2.06 1.53 -2.36
N LEU A 305 1.12 2.05 -3.17
CA LEU A 305 1.35 3.01 -4.25
C LEU A 305 1.00 4.46 -3.87
N LEU A 306 0.57 4.71 -2.63
CA LEU A 306 0.23 6.06 -2.17
C LEU A 306 1.50 6.94 -2.06
N PRO A 307 1.52 8.16 -2.63
CA PRO A 307 2.69 9.04 -2.56
C PRO A 307 2.94 9.61 -1.16
N GLU A 308 1.88 9.84 -0.39
CA GLU A 308 1.94 10.22 1.03
C GLU A 308 1.13 9.21 1.86
N PRO A 309 1.72 8.04 2.17
CA PRO A 309 1.02 7.01 2.93
C PRO A 309 0.89 7.39 4.41
N ARG A 310 -0.19 6.92 5.04
CA ARG A 310 -0.36 7.02 6.49
C ARG A 310 0.76 6.26 7.19
N ARG A 311 1.23 6.81 8.31
CA ARG A 311 2.38 6.29 9.07
C ARG A 311 1.95 5.72 10.40
N ASN A 312 2.53 4.59 10.79
CA ASN A 312 2.29 4.02 12.11
C ASN A 312 2.73 5.02 13.19
N PRO A 313 1.86 5.38 14.17
CA PRO A 313 2.18 6.47 15.09
C PRO A 313 3.39 6.17 16.01
N GLN A 314 3.67 4.89 16.30
CA GLN A 314 4.75 4.47 17.20
C GLN A 314 6.00 4.03 16.43
N GLN A 315 5.86 3.03 15.56
CA GLN A 315 6.97 2.38 14.82
C GLN A 315 7.31 3.08 13.50
N LYS A 316 6.58 4.15 13.14
CA LYS A 316 6.80 5.06 12.02
C LYS A 316 6.74 4.48 10.61
N PHE A 317 6.64 3.17 10.40
CA PHE A 317 6.52 2.52 9.09
C PHE A 317 5.29 2.97 8.27
N ASN A 318 5.28 2.69 6.97
CA ASN A 318 4.12 2.89 6.09
C ASN A 318 2.96 1.95 6.49
N GLU A 319 1.95 2.51 7.16
CA GLU A 319 0.78 1.78 7.66
C GLU A 319 -0.20 1.44 6.52
N SER A 320 -0.31 2.31 5.52
CA SER A 320 -1.22 2.14 4.38
C SER A 320 -0.95 0.86 3.58
N LEU A 321 0.32 0.40 3.48
CA LEU A 321 0.66 -0.83 2.76
C LEU A 321 -0.04 -2.07 3.29
N ILE A 322 -0.42 -2.09 4.58
CA ILE A 322 -1.08 -3.26 5.18
C ILE A 322 -2.47 -3.46 4.57
N GLY A 323 -3.14 -2.39 4.12
CA GLY A 323 -4.48 -2.46 3.54
C GLY A 323 -4.56 -3.41 2.33
N THR A 324 -3.51 -3.51 1.51
CA THR A 324 -3.50 -4.37 0.31
C THR A 324 -3.38 -5.87 0.61
N ALA A 325 -3.11 -6.27 1.86
CA ALA A 325 -3.05 -7.68 2.24
C ALA A 325 -4.38 -8.43 2.00
N PHE A 326 -5.53 -7.72 1.98
CA PHE A 326 -6.85 -8.33 1.81
C PHE A 326 -7.03 -9.07 0.47
N TYR A 327 -6.31 -8.69 -0.59
CA TYR A 327 -6.29 -9.40 -1.87
C TYR A 327 -5.81 -10.86 -1.73
N TRP A 328 -5.10 -11.17 -0.64
CA TRP A 328 -4.47 -12.47 -0.38
C TRP A 328 -5.11 -13.22 0.79
N LEU A 329 -6.16 -12.66 1.39
CA LEU A 329 -7.00 -13.34 2.37
C LEU A 329 -8.06 -14.19 1.63
N GLY A 330 -7.80 -15.49 1.56
CA GLY A 330 -8.64 -16.45 0.83
C GLY A 330 -8.13 -17.88 0.93
N PRO A 331 -8.86 -18.85 0.34
CA PRO A 331 -8.49 -20.25 0.36
C PRO A 331 -7.20 -20.49 -0.45
N GLY A 332 -6.34 -21.40 0.05
CA GLY A 332 -5.09 -21.79 -0.62
C GLY A 332 -4.93 -23.31 -0.77
N LYS A 333 -4.49 -23.77 -1.94
CA LYS A 333 -4.19 -25.19 -2.23
C LYS A 333 -2.71 -25.51 -2.08
N HIS A 334 -2.39 -26.68 -1.54
CA HIS A 334 -1.00 -27.12 -1.36
C HIS A 334 -0.39 -27.64 -2.66
N SER A 335 -1.20 -28.31 -3.47
CA SER A 335 -0.73 -29.00 -4.67
C SER A 335 -1.81 -28.97 -5.76
N PRO A 336 -2.11 -27.80 -6.33
CA PRO A 336 -3.05 -27.68 -7.45
C PRO A 336 -2.63 -28.59 -8.61
N VAL A 337 -3.57 -29.42 -9.06
CA VAL A 337 -3.39 -30.34 -10.20
C VAL A 337 -3.53 -29.65 -11.55
N ASP A 338 -4.21 -28.52 -11.59
CA ASP A 338 -4.28 -27.59 -12.71
C ASP A 338 -3.89 -26.20 -12.17
N LEU A 339 -2.75 -25.70 -12.63
CA LEU A 339 -2.26 -24.38 -12.25
C LEU A 339 -3.16 -23.30 -12.84
N ARG A 340 -3.40 -23.31 -14.15
CA ARG A 340 -4.12 -22.20 -14.79
C ARG A 340 -5.55 -22.05 -14.25
N ALA A 341 -6.20 -23.14 -13.85
CA ALA A 341 -7.49 -23.07 -13.16
C ALA A 341 -7.39 -22.36 -11.80
N GLU A 342 -6.42 -22.71 -10.96
CA GLU A 342 -6.22 -22.12 -9.63
C GLU A 342 -5.86 -20.61 -9.70
N GLU A 343 -5.16 -20.16 -10.75
CA GLU A 343 -4.84 -18.75 -10.95
C GLU A 343 -6.11 -17.97 -11.30
N CYS A 344 -6.90 -18.52 -12.23
CA CYS A 344 -8.20 -17.96 -12.61
C CYS A 344 -9.14 -17.87 -11.41
N ASP A 345 -9.18 -18.91 -10.56
CA ASP A 345 -10.04 -18.93 -9.38
C ASP A 345 -9.54 -17.99 -8.28
N ARG A 346 -8.23 -17.79 -8.13
CA ARG A 346 -7.66 -16.75 -7.24
C ARG A 346 -8.03 -15.34 -7.69
N PHE A 347 -7.94 -15.02 -9.00
CA PHE A 347 -8.34 -13.71 -9.51
C PHE A 347 -9.85 -13.50 -9.45
N ASP A 348 -10.66 -14.53 -9.74
CA ASP A 348 -12.12 -14.49 -9.56
C ASP A 348 -12.49 -14.22 -8.09
N ASN A 349 -11.81 -14.89 -7.16
CA ASN A 349 -11.95 -14.70 -5.73
C ASN A 349 -11.55 -13.28 -5.27
N GLN A 350 -10.48 -12.70 -5.84
CA GLN A 350 -10.12 -11.30 -5.60
C GLN A 350 -11.21 -10.35 -6.10
N ILE A 351 -11.62 -10.47 -7.37
CA ILE A 351 -12.72 -9.68 -7.98
C ILE A 351 -13.95 -9.71 -7.07
N ASP A 352 -14.39 -10.91 -6.69
CA ASP A 352 -15.60 -11.12 -5.89
C ASP A 352 -15.58 -10.33 -4.58
N VAL A 353 -14.47 -10.35 -3.82
CA VAL A 353 -14.38 -9.62 -2.54
C VAL A 353 -14.20 -8.12 -2.72
N ILE A 354 -13.42 -7.67 -3.70
CA ILE A 354 -13.27 -6.23 -3.98
C ILE A 354 -14.64 -5.63 -4.29
N THR A 355 -15.38 -6.25 -5.20
CA THR A 355 -16.63 -5.65 -5.69
C THR A 355 -17.78 -5.82 -4.71
N LYS A 356 -17.83 -6.91 -3.94
CA LYS A 356 -18.82 -7.04 -2.85
C LYS A 356 -18.53 -6.07 -1.70
N THR A 357 -17.26 -5.96 -1.26
CA THR A 357 -16.89 -5.16 -0.08
C THR A 357 -16.98 -3.66 -0.34
N PHE A 358 -16.51 -3.19 -1.50
CA PHE A 358 -16.42 -1.76 -1.79
C PHE A 358 -17.55 -1.21 -2.68
N LEU A 359 -18.15 -2.03 -3.55
CA LEU A 359 -19.20 -1.59 -4.46
C LEU A 359 -20.59 -2.15 -4.09
N GLY A 360 -20.66 -3.20 -3.27
CA GLY A 360 -21.90 -3.94 -3.02
C GLY A 360 -22.38 -4.76 -4.22
N LEU A 361 -21.51 -5.07 -5.19
CA LEU A 361 -21.86 -5.68 -6.48
C LEU A 361 -21.24 -7.06 -6.68
N THR A 362 -21.99 -7.99 -7.29
CA THR A 362 -21.59 -9.38 -7.54
C THR A 362 -20.92 -9.56 -8.91
N VAL A 363 -19.85 -8.78 -9.18
CA VAL A 363 -19.17 -8.76 -10.50
C VAL A 363 -18.64 -10.12 -10.94
N ALA A 364 -18.33 -11.05 -10.01
CA ALA A 364 -17.93 -12.41 -10.35
C ALA A 364 -18.95 -13.17 -11.23
N CYS A 365 -20.25 -12.85 -11.14
CA CYS A 365 -21.24 -13.43 -12.06
C CYS A 365 -21.04 -13.01 -13.53
N ALA A 366 -20.25 -11.96 -13.81
CA ALA A 366 -19.93 -11.52 -15.16
C ALA A 366 -18.81 -12.36 -15.84
N ARG A 367 -18.17 -13.29 -15.11
CA ARG A 367 -17.08 -14.18 -15.58
C ARG A 367 -17.44 -14.95 -16.86
N CYS A 368 -18.68 -15.41 -16.99
CA CYS A 368 -19.11 -16.31 -18.07
C CYS A 368 -20.13 -15.71 -19.05
N HIS A 369 -20.78 -14.60 -18.69
CA HIS A 369 -21.78 -13.88 -19.46
C HIS A 369 -21.97 -12.48 -18.87
N ASP A 370 -22.50 -11.49 -19.59
CA ASP A 370 -22.72 -10.16 -19.02
C ASP A 370 -23.65 -10.21 -17.80
N HIS A 371 -23.49 -9.29 -16.83
CA HIS A 371 -24.16 -9.40 -15.55
C HIS A 371 -25.69 -9.41 -15.69
N LYS A 372 -26.34 -10.32 -14.94
CA LYS A 372 -27.76 -10.62 -15.12
C LYS A 372 -28.66 -9.40 -14.94
N PHE A 373 -28.31 -8.52 -14.00
CA PHE A 373 -29.13 -7.38 -13.59
C PHE A 373 -28.43 -6.02 -13.69
N ASP A 374 -27.10 -5.98 -13.58
CA ASP A 374 -26.32 -4.74 -13.42
C ASP A 374 -25.61 -4.34 -14.72
N PRO A 375 -25.27 -3.05 -14.91
CA PRO A 375 -24.57 -2.55 -16.09
C PRO A 375 -23.07 -2.93 -16.07
N ILE A 376 -22.79 -4.23 -16.09
CA ILE A 376 -21.44 -4.80 -15.98
C ILE A 376 -21.30 -5.88 -17.06
N THR A 377 -20.40 -5.67 -18.02
CA THR A 377 -20.14 -6.64 -19.09
C THR A 377 -19.12 -7.71 -18.66
N THR A 378 -19.07 -8.82 -19.39
CA THR A 378 -17.95 -9.77 -19.31
C THR A 378 -16.62 -9.11 -19.69
N ARG A 379 -16.64 -8.08 -20.55
CA ARG A 379 -15.45 -7.28 -20.87
C ARG A 379 -14.94 -6.51 -19.64
N ASP A 380 -15.82 -5.96 -18.82
CA ASP A 380 -15.44 -5.23 -17.60
C ASP A 380 -14.84 -6.19 -16.55
N TYR A 381 -15.41 -7.40 -16.41
CA TYR A 381 -14.83 -8.45 -15.59
C TYR A 381 -13.40 -8.79 -16.02
N TYR A 382 -13.18 -9.07 -17.32
CA TYR A 382 -11.84 -9.44 -17.80
C TYR A 382 -10.86 -8.26 -17.84
N ALA A 383 -11.33 -7.01 -17.93
CA ALA A 383 -10.49 -5.84 -17.72
C ALA A 383 -9.99 -5.73 -16.28
N LEU A 384 -10.86 -5.99 -15.29
CA LEU A 384 -10.48 -6.05 -13.88
C LEU A 384 -9.57 -7.25 -13.58
N ALA A 385 -9.81 -8.41 -14.21
CA ALA A 385 -8.93 -9.57 -14.11
C ALA A 385 -7.52 -9.26 -14.65
N GLY A 386 -7.40 -8.57 -15.79
CA GLY A 386 -6.11 -8.14 -16.33
C GLY A 386 -5.37 -7.13 -15.44
N TYR A 387 -6.10 -6.23 -14.79
CA TYR A 387 -5.54 -5.33 -13.76
C TYR A 387 -4.97 -6.13 -12.58
N LEU A 388 -5.74 -7.07 -12.02
CA LEU A 388 -5.29 -7.88 -10.88
C LEU A 388 -4.17 -8.86 -11.26
N GLN A 389 -4.16 -9.40 -12.48
CA GLN A 389 -3.07 -10.22 -13.01
C GLN A 389 -1.76 -9.43 -13.20
N SER A 390 -1.83 -8.10 -13.24
CA SER A 390 -0.66 -7.22 -13.23
C SER A 390 -0.10 -6.97 -11.81
N SER A 391 -0.81 -7.41 -10.77
CA SER A 391 -0.33 -7.35 -9.37
C SER A 391 0.51 -8.57 -9.00
N ARG A 392 1.30 -8.47 -7.92
CA ARG A 392 2.18 -9.54 -7.42
C ARG A 392 2.06 -9.66 -5.90
N TYR A 393 2.09 -10.87 -5.36
CA TYR A 393 2.26 -11.08 -3.92
C TYR A 393 3.68 -10.66 -3.51
N ARG A 394 3.80 -10.21 -2.26
CA ARG A 394 5.08 -9.93 -1.61
C ARG A 394 4.90 -9.81 -0.09
N GLU A 395 5.80 -10.42 0.68
CA GLU A 395 5.96 -10.09 2.09
C GLU A 395 6.62 -8.71 2.25
N ALA A 396 5.95 -7.79 2.94
CA ALA A 396 6.40 -6.41 3.11
C ALA A 396 7.07 -6.18 4.47
N LEU A 397 8.12 -5.34 4.48
CA LEU A 397 8.89 -5.01 5.67
C LEU A 397 8.31 -3.80 6.41
N LEU A 398 7.76 -4.03 7.59
CA LEU A 398 7.20 -2.99 8.46
C LEU A 398 8.33 -2.31 9.27
N GLN A 399 9.03 -1.37 8.62
CA GLN A 399 10.09 -0.55 9.22
C GLN A 399 9.95 0.93 8.83
N ASP A 400 10.65 1.83 9.52
CA ASP A 400 10.69 3.26 9.17
C ASP A 400 11.51 3.48 7.88
N ASP A 401 10.87 3.21 6.74
CA ASP A 401 11.43 3.34 5.39
C ASP A 401 12.10 4.72 5.16
N ARG A 402 11.50 5.83 5.62
CA ARG A 402 12.05 7.19 5.52
C ARG A 402 13.37 7.34 6.28
N ALA A 403 13.50 6.72 7.45
CA ALA A 403 14.77 6.69 8.20
C ALA A 403 15.82 5.82 7.48
N VAL A 404 15.40 4.69 6.90
CA VAL A 404 16.27 3.83 6.09
C VAL A 404 16.73 4.55 4.82
N GLU A 405 15.85 5.22 4.09
CA GLU A 405 16.13 6.03 2.90
C GLU A 405 17.12 7.16 3.20
N GLN A 406 16.95 7.87 4.31
CA GLN A 406 17.90 8.89 4.76
C GLN A 406 19.29 8.30 5.04
N GLN A 407 19.36 7.14 5.69
CA GLN A 407 20.63 6.44 5.93
C GLN A 407 21.24 5.91 4.63
N VAL A 408 20.44 5.37 3.71
CA VAL A 408 20.86 4.90 2.38
C VAL A 408 21.41 6.05 1.54
N ALA A 409 20.75 7.21 1.54
CA ALA A 409 21.22 8.41 0.86
C ALA A 409 22.55 8.91 1.44
N GLN A 410 22.67 8.97 2.78
CA GLN A 410 23.92 9.34 3.46
C GLN A 410 25.06 8.36 3.14
N LEU A 411 24.83 7.05 3.22
CA LEU A 411 25.81 6.02 2.88
C LEU A 411 26.22 6.08 1.40
N THR A 412 25.27 6.38 0.51
CA THR A 412 25.50 6.50 -0.93
C THR A 412 26.34 7.73 -1.25
N GLU A 413 26.05 8.91 -0.66
CA GLU A 413 26.90 10.10 -0.83
C GLU A 413 28.29 9.89 -0.21
N LEU A 414 28.37 9.36 1.01
CA LEU A 414 29.66 9.01 1.65
C LEU A 414 30.49 8.11 0.73
N ARG A 415 29.88 7.09 0.11
CA ARG A 415 30.57 6.20 -0.82
C ARG A 415 30.97 6.89 -2.12
N HIS A 416 30.11 7.71 -2.72
CA HIS A 416 30.46 8.48 -3.93
C HIS A 416 31.62 9.42 -3.65
N ARG A 417 31.65 10.06 -2.48
CA ARG A 417 32.75 10.91 -2.05
C ARG A 417 34.03 10.14 -1.74
N ILE A 418 33.95 8.99 -1.06
CA ILE A 418 35.10 8.08 -0.90
C ILE A 418 35.67 7.68 -2.27
N SER A 419 34.80 7.32 -3.22
CA SER A 419 35.18 6.87 -4.56
C SER A 419 35.83 7.99 -5.39
N ARG A 420 35.32 9.23 -5.29
CA ARG A 420 35.96 10.42 -5.89
C ARG A 420 37.37 10.64 -5.31
N LEU A 421 37.50 10.56 -3.99
CA LEU A 421 38.76 10.76 -3.26
C LEU A 421 39.79 9.64 -3.48
N THR A 422 39.37 8.38 -3.61
CA THR A 422 40.27 7.26 -3.99
C THR A 422 40.70 7.37 -5.45
N ALA A 423 39.78 7.64 -6.39
CA ALA A 423 40.10 7.74 -7.82
C ALA A 423 41.14 8.84 -8.10
N GLY A 424 40.92 10.06 -7.60
CA GLY A 424 41.83 11.19 -7.82
C GLY A 424 43.24 10.97 -7.26
N ARG A 425 43.38 10.18 -6.18
CA ARG A 425 44.70 9.86 -5.59
C ARG A 425 45.31 8.57 -6.10
N GLN A 426 44.53 7.61 -6.62
CA GLN A 426 45.08 6.45 -7.34
C GLN A 426 45.82 6.91 -8.60
N GLU A 427 45.25 7.84 -9.36
CA GLU A 427 45.88 8.40 -10.55
C GLU A 427 47.21 9.11 -10.21
N GLU A 428 47.24 9.91 -9.13
CA GLU A 428 48.45 10.61 -8.67
C GLU A 428 49.54 9.66 -8.12
N VAL A 429 49.15 8.56 -7.45
CA VAL A 429 50.07 7.51 -6.98
C VAL A 429 50.63 6.69 -8.14
N LEU A 430 49.82 6.39 -9.16
CA LEU A 430 50.26 5.67 -10.37
C LEU A 430 51.22 6.53 -11.22
N LEU A 431 50.93 7.83 -11.36
CA LEU A 431 51.75 8.75 -12.16
C LEU A 431 53.07 9.19 -11.47
N SER A 432 53.21 9.01 -10.15
CA SER A 432 54.39 9.47 -9.40
C SER A 432 55.51 8.42 -9.22
N GLY A 433 55.31 7.19 -9.70
CA GLY A 433 56.38 6.19 -9.94
C GLY A 433 57.12 5.61 -8.73
N LYS A 434 56.99 6.17 -7.52
CA LYS A 434 57.55 5.61 -6.27
C LYS A 434 56.68 5.93 -5.04
N PRO A 435 55.73 5.06 -4.66
CA PRO A 435 54.98 5.20 -3.41
C PRO A 435 55.78 4.61 -2.24
N SER A 436 56.08 5.39 -1.19
CA SER A 436 56.46 4.78 0.10
C SER A 436 55.19 4.50 0.91
N LEU A 437 55.21 3.46 1.75
CA LEU A 437 54.11 3.16 2.68
C LEU A 437 53.80 4.40 3.55
N THR A 438 54.81 5.17 3.93
CA THR A 438 54.68 6.45 4.64
C THR A 438 53.91 7.50 3.82
N ARG A 439 54.12 7.60 2.51
CA ARG A 439 53.34 8.51 1.65
C ARG A 439 51.89 8.04 1.47
N LEU A 440 51.64 6.72 1.41
CA LEU A 440 50.29 6.17 1.38
C LEU A 440 49.55 6.39 2.71
N LEU A 441 50.23 6.25 3.84
CA LEU A 441 49.68 6.57 5.18
C LEU A 441 49.49 8.07 5.39
N LEU A 442 50.39 8.93 4.89
CA LEU A 442 50.21 10.38 4.91
C LEU A 442 49.12 10.83 3.95
N ALA A 443 48.94 10.13 2.83
CA ALA A 443 47.82 10.34 1.93
C ALA A 443 46.51 9.87 2.58
N SER A 444 46.44 8.70 3.23
CA SER A 444 45.22 8.25 3.91
C SER A 444 44.88 9.09 5.14
N TYR A 445 45.88 9.59 5.88
CA TYR A 445 45.67 10.54 6.97
C TYR A 445 45.28 11.94 6.46
N GLY A 446 45.88 12.38 5.35
CA GLY A 446 45.48 13.59 4.63
C GLY A 446 44.09 13.47 3.99
N LEU A 447 43.67 12.27 3.58
CA LEU A 447 42.30 11.97 3.15
C LEU A 447 41.34 11.88 4.33
N ALA A 448 41.75 11.38 5.48
CA ALA A 448 40.91 11.40 6.67
C ALA A 448 40.75 12.84 7.18
N ALA A 449 41.79 13.68 7.07
CA ALA A 449 41.76 15.09 7.43
C ALA A 449 41.00 15.95 6.40
N GLU A 450 41.21 15.76 5.09
CA GLU A 450 40.39 16.39 4.04
C GLU A 450 38.96 15.86 4.09
N ALA A 451 38.74 14.56 4.21
CA ALA A 451 37.38 14.02 4.31
C ALA A 451 36.67 14.48 5.59
N ALA A 452 37.35 14.63 6.73
CA ALA A 452 36.78 15.27 7.91
C ALA A 452 36.52 16.77 7.70
N SER A 453 37.47 17.50 7.09
CA SER A 453 37.36 18.92 6.75
C SER A 453 36.31 19.22 5.67
N GLU A 454 35.97 18.24 4.84
CA GLU A 454 34.95 18.32 3.79
C GLU A 454 33.63 17.66 4.21
N LEU A 455 33.64 16.78 5.22
CA LEU A 455 32.42 16.40 5.96
C LEU A 455 31.89 17.63 6.71
N SER A 456 32.76 18.59 7.04
CA SER A 456 32.43 19.97 7.39
C SER A 456 32.48 20.98 6.22
N SER A 457 32.56 20.54 4.95
CA SER A 457 32.52 21.42 3.75
C SER A 457 31.52 21.02 2.65
N GLY A 458 30.44 20.32 2.99
CA GLY A 458 29.19 21.06 2.81
C GLY A 458 29.31 22.26 3.75
N ASN A 459 29.25 23.51 3.27
CA ASN A 459 29.49 24.70 4.11
C ASN A 459 28.31 24.95 5.06
N SER A 460 28.04 23.95 5.91
CA SER A 460 27.21 23.99 7.10
C SER A 460 28.00 24.73 8.16
N LEU A 461 27.80 26.04 8.20
CA LEU A 461 28.17 26.85 9.33
C LEU A 461 27.12 26.56 10.41
N GLU A 462 27.38 25.56 11.23
CA GLU A 462 26.64 25.31 12.47
C GLU A 462 26.70 26.56 13.36
N GLY A 463 25.73 26.72 14.26
CA GLY A 463 25.57 27.95 15.09
C GLY A 463 26.84 28.41 15.83
N GLU A 464 27.75 27.48 16.14
CA GLU A 464 29.06 27.75 16.75
C GLU A 464 30.10 28.38 15.80
N ALA A 465 30.05 28.05 14.51
CA ALA A 465 31.01 28.53 13.51
C ALA A 465 30.66 29.94 12.97
N LEU A 466 29.39 30.34 13.07
CA LEU A 466 28.91 31.63 12.58
C LEU A 466 29.49 32.80 13.38
N LYS A 467 30.29 33.65 12.71
CA LYS A 467 30.81 34.89 13.29
C LYS A 467 29.76 36.00 13.19
N ILE A 468 29.32 36.49 14.35
CA ILE A 468 28.43 37.64 14.43
C ILE A 468 29.20 38.90 14.00
N LEU A 469 28.64 39.64 13.04
CA LEU A 469 29.17 40.91 12.56
C LEU A 469 28.51 42.12 13.22
N GLU A 470 27.22 42.03 13.53
CA GLU A 470 26.42 43.15 14.02
C GLU A 470 25.19 42.66 14.79
N VAL A 471 24.85 43.34 15.88
CA VAL A 471 23.57 43.18 16.61
C VAL A 471 23.08 44.58 16.98
N THR A 472 21.94 45.01 16.43
CA THR A 472 21.42 46.38 16.67
C THR A 472 20.36 46.47 17.78
N GLY A 473 19.98 45.33 18.34
CA GLY A 473 19.08 45.24 19.50
C GLY A 473 19.02 43.81 20.05
N GLY A 474 18.80 43.66 21.35
CA GLY A 474 18.87 42.36 22.02
C GLY A 474 20.30 41.85 22.25
N THR A 475 20.42 40.59 22.69
CA THR A 475 21.72 39.90 22.85
C THR A 475 21.72 38.59 22.07
N ALA A 476 22.75 38.36 21.26
CA ALA A 476 22.99 37.06 20.64
C ALA A 476 23.99 36.24 21.47
N ARG A 477 23.63 35.01 21.84
CA ARG A 477 24.45 34.09 22.66
C ARG A 477 24.43 32.69 22.06
N ARG A 478 25.54 31.97 22.21
CA ARG A 478 25.62 30.54 21.92
C ARG A 478 25.27 29.76 23.18
N GLN A 479 24.45 28.72 23.06
CA GLN A 479 24.05 27.90 24.19
C GLN A 479 24.09 26.42 23.82
N ALA A 480 24.87 25.65 24.58
CA ALA A 480 24.91 24.21 24.47
C ALA A 480 23.56 23.60 24.87
N LEU A 481 23.07 22.65 24.07
CA LEU A 481 21.78 22.02 24.33
C LEU A 481 21.90 20.98 25.46
N LYS A 482 20.95 21.01 26.40
CA LYS A 482 20.65 19.82 27.21
C LYS A 482 19.66 18.95 26.44
N PRO A 483 19.88 17.62 26.36
CA PRO A 483 18.89 16.72 25.79
C PRO A 483 17.54 16.85 26.51
N PHE A 484 16.45 16.90 25.75
CA PHE A 484 15.10 16.74 26.27
C PHE A 484 14.47 15.47 25.71
N ALA A 485 13.50 14.90 26.43
CA ALA A 485 12.84 13.67 26.03
C ALA A 485 12.00 13.90 24.76
N GLY A 486 12.45 13.35 23.62
CA GLY A 486 11.72 13.39 22.35
C GLY A 486 12.58 13.46 21.09
N GLY A 487 13.85 13.86 21.18
CA GLY A 487 14.77 13.85 20.03
C GLY A 487 16.13 14.46 20.31
N SER A 488 17.12 14.09 19.50
CA SER A 488 18.44 14.72 19.46
C SER A 488 18.48 15.77 18.35
N TRP A 489 19.00 16.96 18.66
CA TRP A 489 19.36 17.96 17.66
C TRP A 489 20.74 17.63 17.08
N SER A 490 21.00 18.05 15.85
CA SER A 490 22.31 17.87 15.20
C SER A 490 23.27 19.00 15.60
N GLY A 491 24.29 18.70 16.41
CA GLY A 491 25.34 19.63 16.80
C GLY A 491 25.21 20.15 18.25
N ASP A 492 26.34 20.48 18.87
CA ASP A 492 26.45 20.62 20.32
C ASP A 492 25.93 21.97 20.89
N ALA A 493 25.68 23.00 20.06
CA ALA A 493 25.07 24.26 20.50
C ALA A 493 24.30 25.03 19.41
N HIS A 494 23.33 25.85 19.84
CA HIS A 494 22.51 26.74 18.99
C HIS A 494 22.90 28.21 19.17
N LEU A 495 22.59 29.05 18.16
CA LEU A 495 22.67 30.51 18.28
C LEU A 495 21.29 31.09 18.66
N TRP A 496 21.18 31.64 19.86
CA TRP A 496 19.98 32.29 20.39
C TRP A 496 20.12 33.80 20.35
N TRP A 497 19.14 34.49 19.76
CA TRP A 497 19.01 35.94 19.81
C TRP A 497 17.81 36.32 20.67
N THR A 498 18.09 36.97 21.81
CA THR A 498 17.12 37.28 22.86
C THR A 498 16.90 38.80 22.97
N ASP A 499 15.74 39.20 23.49
CA ASP A 499 15.43 40.60 23.86
C ASP A 499 15.50 41.60 22.68
N GLY A 500 15.28 41.10 21.46
CA GLY A 500 15.14 41.92 20.27
C GLY A 500 13.87 42.77 20.30
N LYS A 501 13.81 43.76 19.42
CA LYS A 501 12.60 44.56 19.14
C LYS A 501 12.33 44.58 17.65
N VAL A 502 11.11 44.91 17.23
CA VAL A 502 10.81 45.15 15.81
C VAL A 502 11.78 46.19 15.24
N GLY A 503 12.41 45.88 14.11
CA GLY A 503 13.51 46.67 13.50
C GLY A 503 14.92 46.39 14.05
N SER A 504 15.08 45.52 15.06
CA SER A 504 16.39 45.01 15.47
C SER A 504 16.93 44.04 14.42
N ARG A 505 18.25 43.99 14.28
CA ARG A 505 18.96 43.18 13.28
C ARG A 505 20.09 42.36 13.90
N LEU A 506 20.25 41.15 13.42
CA LEU A 506 21.39 40.26 13.64
C LEU A 506 22.05 40.02 12.28
N VAL A 507 23.33 40.35 12.15
CA VAL A 507 24.10 40.12 10.92
C VAL A 507 25.21 39.11 11.19
N LEU A 508 25.28 38.10 10.34
CA LEU A 508 26.20 36.98 10.42
C LEU A 508 27.12 36.96 9.20
N ALA A 509 28.38 36.64 9.44
CA ALA A 509 29.37 36.41 8.40
C ALA A 509 29.14 35.03 7.77
N VAL A 510 28.96 35.00 6.45
CA VAL A 510 28.89 33.79 5.66
C VAL A 510 30.10 33.77 4.71
N PRO A 511 31.22 33.14 5.09
CA PRO A 511 32.38 33.01 4.22
C PRO A 511 32.10 32.11 3.00
N VAL A 512 32.40 32.63 1.82
CA VAL A 512 32.38 31.93 0.53
C VAL A 512 33.82 31.84 0.04
N GLN A 513 34.37 30.63 -0.10
CA GLN A 513 35.78 30.44 -0.44
C GLN A 513 36.09 30.60 -1.94
N GLN A 514 35.10 30.39 -2.80
CA GLN A 514 35.23 30.45 -4.26
C GLN A 514 33.98 31.11 -4.85
N ALA A 515 34.15 31.92 -5.90
CA ALA A 515 33.00 32.47 -6.63
C ALA A 515 32.21 31.34 -7.30
N GLY A 516 30.88 31.44 -7.32
CA GLY A 516 30.01 30.40 -7.87
C GLY A 516 28.52 30.65 -7.64
N ARG A 517 27.69 29.71 -8.11
CA ARG A 517 26.25 29.68 -7.82
C ARG A 517 26.00 28.83 -6.58
N TYR A 518 25.26 29.37 -5.61
CA TYR A 518 24.98 28.72 -4.33
C TYR A 518 23.50 28.77 -3.97
N SER A 519 22.95 27.65 -3.49
CA SER A 519 21.72 27.63 -2.70
C SER A 519 22.06 27.80 -1.21
N LEU A 520 21.19 28.50 -0.50
CA LEU A 520 21.26 28.71 0.94
C LEU A 520 20.13 27.94 1.60
N LYS A 521 20.44 27.10 2.59
CA LYS A 521 19.47 26.42 3.46
C LYS A 521 19.68 26.83 4.91
N LEU A 522 18.62 27.27 5.57
CA LEU A 522 18.62 27.76 6.94
C LEU A 522 17.72 26.88 7.80
N GLN A 523 18.28 26.32 8.87
CA GLN A 523 17.51 25.64 9.92
C GLN A 523 17.29 26.62 11.08
N LEU A 524 16.03 26.98 11.31
CA LEU A 524 15.60 27.84 12.40
C LEU A 524 14.89 27.00 13.46
N THR A 525 14.85 27.47 14.70
CA THR A 525 14.00 26.93 15.77
C THR A 525 12.68 27.71 15.82
N SER A 526 11.57 27.02 16.10
CA SER A 526 10.28 27.61 16.45
C SER A 526 9.95 27.39 17.92
N ALA A 527 9.41 28.41 18.61
CA ALA A 527 9.12 28.37 20.05
C ALA A 527 8.01 29.37 20.48
N PRO A 528 7.47 29.29 21.72
CA PRO A 528 6.32 30.10 22.13
C PRO A 528 6.60 31.60 22.29
N ASP A 529 7.88 31.99 22.37
CA ASP A 529 8.38 33.34 22.63
C ASP A 529 9.11 33.97 21.42
N TYR A 530 9.05 33.29 20.27
CA TYR A 530 9.76 33.69 19.06
C TYR A 530 8.91 34.63 18.18
N GLY A 531 9.60 35.52 17.47
CA GLY A 531 8.99 36.54 16.61
C GLY A 531 8.89 36.14 15.14
N GLN A 532 8.35 37.06 14.34
CA GLN A 532 8.44 37.00 12.88
C GLN A 532 9.75 37.67 12.42
N VAL A 533 10.48 37.01 11.51
CA VAL A 533 11.77 37.49 11.00
C VAL A 533 11.79 37.62 9.48
N ARG A 534 12.30 38.75 8.98
CA ARG A 534 12.76 38.90 7.59
C ARG A 534 14.19 38.40 7.49
N ILE A 535 14.52 37.72 6.40
CA ILE A 535 15.86 37.18 6.16
C ILE A 535 16.40 37.73 4.83
N GLN A 536 17.63 38.23 4.83
CA GLN A 536 18.28 38.84 3.67
C GLN A 536 19.73 38.38 3.53
N LEU A 537 20.23 38.25 2.29
CA LEU A 537 21.65 37.99 1.99
C LEU A 537 22.17 39.14 1.13
N ASP A 538 23.21 39.82 1.62
CA ASP A 538 23.79 41.04 1.05
C ASP A 538 22.74 42.11 0.70
N GLY A 539 21.73 42.25 1.56
CA GLY A 539 20.62 43.20 1.40
C GLY A 539 19.51 42.77 0.43
N LYS A 540 19.65 41.64 -0.28
CA LYS A 540 18.54 41.05 -1.05
C LYS A 540 17.65 40.23 -0.11
N THR A 541 16.34 40.50 -0.08
CA THR A 541 15.42 39.69 0.72
C THR A 541 15.32 38.27 0.18
N ILE A 542 15.51 37.30 1.07
CA ILE A 542 15.31 35.87 0.84
C ILE A 542 13.90 35.46 1.27
N ALA A 543 13.45 35.93 2.44
CA ALA A 543 12.11 35.72 2.95
C ALA A 543 11.62 37.01 3.63
N GLU A 544 10.46 37.52 3.22
CA GLU A 544 9.90 38.78 3.75
C GLU A 544 9.37 38.64 5.19
N SER A 545 8.81 37.47 5.54
CA SER A 545 8.41 37.14 6.91
C SER A 545 8.36 35.64 7.11
N VAL A 546 9.13 35.14 8.09
CA VAL A 546 9.09 33.76 8.59
C VAL A 546 8.52 33.82 10.01
N ASP A 547 7.37 33.19 10.25
CA ASP A 547 6.80 33.07 11.59
C ASP A 547 7.44 31.89 12.32
N LEU A 548 8.14 32.18 13.42
CA LEU A 548 8.82 31.18 14.25
C LEU A 548 8.01 30.81 15.51
N TYR A 549 6.74 31.22 15.62
CA TYR A 549 5.88 30.81 16.72
C TYR A 549 5.54 29.31 16.68
N SER A 550 5.71 28.63 17.81
CA SER A 550 5.19 27.27 18.04
C SER A 550 4.84 27.08 19.53
N PRO A 551 3.76 26.37 19.91
CA PRO A 551 3.44 26.10 21.32
C PRO A 551 4.46 25.19 22.04
N LYS A 552 5.41 24.60 21.33
CA LYS A 552 6.54 23.82 21.86
C LYS A 552 7.83 24.18 21.11
N VAL A 553 8.99 24.09 21.78
CA VAL A 553 10.29 24.27 21.12
C VAL A 553 10.53 23.10 20.17
N GLN A 554 10.69 23.39 18.87
CA GLN A 554 10.89 22.38 17.82
C GLN A 554 11.61 23.01 16.61
N PRO A 555 12.21 22.22 15.71
CA PRO A 555 12.75 22.77 14.46
C PRO A 555 11.63 23.39 13.62
N ALA A 556 11.88 24.58 13.07
CA ALA A 556 11.03 25.16 12.02
C ALA A 556 11.21 24.39 10.70
N THR A 557 10.29 24.57 9.75
CA THR A 557 10.51 24.09 8.38
C THR A 557 11.79 24.75 7.80
N PRO A 558 12.78 23.98 7.29
CA PRO A 558 14.01 24.56 6.79
C PRO A 558 13.75 25.48 5.58
N LEU A 559 14.24 26.72 5.65
CA LEU A 559 14.10 27.69 4.56
C LEU A 559 15.22 27.45 3.55
N THR A 560 14.87 27.09 2.31
CA THR A 560 15.83 26.93 1.21
C THR A 560 15.59 28.01 0.15
N ALA A 561 16.67 28.64 -0.34
CA ALA A 561 16.58 29.72 -1.33
C ALA A 561 17.81 29.79 -2.24
N GLY A 562 17.66 30.47 -3.38
CA GLY A 562 18.69 30.61 -4.42
C GLY A 562 18.25 29.93 -5.72
N PRO A 563 19.17 29.61 -6.64
CA PRO A 563 20.62 29.84 -6.55
C PRO A 563 21.03 31.32 -6.68
N PHE A 564 21.91 31.77 -5.78
CA PHE A 564 22.54 33.09 -5.78
C PHE A 564 23.92 33.01 -6.42
N ALA A 565 24.30 34.00 -7.24
CA ALA A 565 25.70 34.18 -7.64
C ALA A 565 26.43 34.93 -6.50
N LEU A 566 27.43 34.28 -5.91
CA LEU A 566 28.27 34.81 -4.82
C LEU A 566 29.73 34.82 -5.27
N GLU A 567 30.51 35.78 -4.76
CA GLU A 567 31.93 35.93 -5.06
C GLU A 567 32.78 35.28 -3.96
N ALA A 568 34.09 35.12 -4.16
CA ALA A 568 34.98 34.72 -3.08
C ALA A 568 35.11 35.86 -2.05
N GLY A 569 34.61 35.68 -0.83
CA GLY A 569 34.56 36.74 0.18
C GLY A 569 33.73 36.41 1.42
N THR A 570 33.48 37.41 2.27
CA THR A 570 32.54 37.30 3.40
C THR A 570 31.22 37.98 3.04
N HIS A 571 30.17 37.19 2.87
CA HIS A 571 28.81 37.67 2.62
C HIS A 571 28.07 37.93 3.94
N ARG A 572 27.03 38.79 3.89
CA ARG A 572 26.28 39.24 5.08
C ARG A 572 24.87 38.64 5.07
N LEU A 573 24.64 37.63 5.90
CA LEU A 573 23.30 37.10 6.19
C LEU A 573 22.69 37.93 7.32
N GLN A 574 21.56 38.59 7.06
CA GLN A 574 20.85 39.44 8.02
C GLN A 574 19.50 38.83 8.37
N LEU A 575 19.23 38.73 9.67
CA LEU A 575 17.90 38.49 10.23
C LEU A 575 17.39 39.81 10.84
N GLU A 576 16.19 40.24 10.47
CA GLU A 576 15.52 41.44 11.00
C GLU A 576 14.19 41.04 11.64
N ILE A 577 13.95 41.42 12.90
CA ILE A 577 12.67 41.13 13.55
C ILE A 577 11.61 42.09 12.99
N THR A 578 10.58 41.56 12.36
CA THR A 578 9.52 42.32 11.69
C THR A 578 8.21 42.36 12.49
N GLY A 579 7.98 41.39 13.38
CA GLY A 579 6.74 41.32 14.15
C GLY A 579 6.72 40.20 15.19
N THR A 580 5.53 39.88 15.68
CA THR A 580 5.27 38.74 16.57
C THR A 580 3.92 38.12 16.24
N ASN A 581 3.78 36.82 16.47
CA ASN A 581 2.48 36.17 16.42
C ASN A 581 1.63 36.63 17.63
N PRO A 582 0.33 36.98 17.48
CA PRO A 582 -0.51 37.41 18.61
C PRO A 582 -0.65 36.38 19.74
N LYS A 583 -0.32 35.10 19.50
CA LYS A 583 -0.31 34.03 20.50
C LYS A 583 1.04 33.84 21.20
N ALA A 584 2.08 34.55 20.77
CA ALA A 584 3.43 34.43 21.32
C ALA A 584 3.60 35.23 22.62
N VAL A 585 4.49 34.76 23.49
CA VAL A 585 4.97 35.52 24.65
C VAL A 585 5.92 36.61 24.13
N PRO A 586 5.74 37.91 24.47
CA PRO A 586 6.44 39.00 23.80
C PRO A 586 7.89 39.19 24.32
N ARG A 587 8.77 38.25 24.00
CA ARG A 587 10.23 38.37 24.16
C ARG A 587 11.00 38.54 22.84
N LEU A 588 10.30 38.42 21.70
CA LEU A 588 10.81 38.72 20.36
C LEU A 588 12.18 38.07 20.09
N MET A 589 12.17 36.74 20.11
CA MET A 589 13.36 35.92 20.01
C MET A 589 13.47 35.23 18.65
N ALA A 590 14.68 34.83 18.28
CA ALA A 590 14.95 33.98 17.13
C ALA A 590 16.10 33.02 17.43
N GLY A 591 15.95 31.77 16.98
CA GLY A 591 16.96 30.71 17.11
C GLY A 591 17.39 30.24 15.73
N LEU A 592 18.70 30.17 15.52
CA LEU A 592 19.32 29.70 14.29
C LEU A 592 20.25 28.53 14.63
N ASP A 593 19.99 27.40 14.00
CA ASP A 593 20.57 26.11 14.36
C ASP A 593 21.70 25.78 13.37
N SER A 594 21.44 25.90 12.06
CA SER A 594 22.46 25.78 11.01
C SER A 594 22.23 26.67 9.79
N VAL A 595 23.33 27.04 9.14
CA VAL A 595 23.37 27.77 7.87
C VAL A 595 24.19 26.97 6.88
N VAL A 596 23.56 26.40 5.85
CA VAL A 596 24.23 25.60 4.83
C VAL A 596 24.27 26.37 3.51
N LEU A 597 25.46 26.62 2.99
CA LEU A 597 25.66 26.99 1.58
C LEU A 597 26.05 25.75 0.77
N GLN A 598 25.26 25.43 -0.25
CA GLN A 598 25.52 24.35 -1.19
C GLN A 598 25.80 24.94 -2.57
N ARG A 599 26.94 24.59 -3.19
CA ARG A 599 27.27 25.03 -4.55
C ARG A 599 26.48 24.21 -5.57
N ASP A 600 26.01 24.86 -6.62
CA ASP A 600 25.41 24.21 -7.79
C ASP A 600 26.55 23.79 -8.75
N GLU A 601 26.94 22.52 -8.70
CA GLU A 601 28.08 21.99 -9.48
C GLU A 601 27.72 21.65 -10.94
N SER A 602 26.45 21.82 -11.34
CA SER A 602 25.91 21.30 -12.61
C SER A 602 26.49 21.92 -13.90
N GLN A 603 27.22 23.04 -13.81
CA GLN A 603 27.90 23.67 -14.96
C GLN A 603 29.42 23.84 -14.80
N ASP A 604 29.99 23.67 -13.61
CA ASP A 604 31.44 23.86 -13.36
C ASP A 604 32.27 22.59 -13.64
N ALA A 605 31.63 21.47 -14.00
CA ALA A 605 32.27 20.16 -14.25
C ALA A 605 33.39 20.19 -15.32
N ALA A 606 33.45 21.21 -16.17
CA ALA A 606 34.49 21.39 -17.19
C ALA A 606 35.79 22.04 -16.66
N ALA A 607 35.84 22.54 -15.42
CA ALA A 607 36.90 23.44 -14.94
C ALA A 607 37.63 23.00 -13.65
N ALA A 608 37.55 21.72 -13.27
CA ALA A 608 38.23 21.18 -12.08
C ALA A 608 39.77 21.24 -12.19
N ARG A 609 40.37 22.36 -11.79
CA ARG A 609 41.81 22.45 -11.51
C ARG A 609 42.13 21.71 -10.21
N ARG A 610 43.21 20.93 -10.23
CA ARG A 610 43.75 20.18 -9.08
C ARG A 610 43.84 21.06 -7.81
N PRO A 611 43.37 20.61 -6.64
CA PRO A 611 43.64 21.30 -5.39
C PRO A 611 45.14 21.21 -5.05
N PRO A 612 45.75 22.26 -4.47
CA PRO A 612 47.14 22.21 -4.04
C PRO A 612 47.29 21.39 -2.75
N LEU A 613 48.29 20.51 -2.71
CA LEU A 613 48.63 19.69 -1.54
C LEU A 613 48.75 20.52 -0.26
N VAL A 614 47.88 20.24 0.73
CA VAL A 614 48.04 20.74 2.09
C VAL A 614 49.29 20.10 2.70
N LYS A 615 50.35 20.89 2.88
CA LYS A 615 51.51 20.45 3.66
C LYS A 615 51.12 20.35 5.13
N LEU A 616 51.05 19.13 5.65
CA LEU A 616 50.94 18.89 7.09
C LEU A 616 52.10 19.60 7.82
N PRO A 617 51.84 20.29 8.95
CA PRO A 617 52.91 20.92 9.72
C PRO A 617 53.85 19.86 10.31
N GLU A 618 55.13 20.22 10.48
CA GLU A 618 56.17 19.23 10.81
C GLU A 618 55.97 18.61 12.21
N ASP A 619 55.28 19.30 13.13
CA ASP A 619 54.94 18.74 14.45
C ASP A 619 53.90 17.60 14.35
N ALA A 620 52.91 17.74 13.46
CA ALA A 620 51.93 16.69 13.16
C ALA A 620 52.61 15.51 12.45
N LEU A 621 53.51 15.79 11.49
CA LEU A 621 54.35 14.77 10.85
C LEU A 621 55.23 14.04 11.87
N GLN A 622 55.79 14.74 12.85
CA GLN A 622 56.67 14.16 13.85
C GLN A 622 55.90 13.33 14.89
N LYS A 623 54.71 13.79 15.33
CA LYS A 623 53.77 13.00 16.15
C LYS A 623 53.33 11.73 15.43
N LEU A 624 53.02 11.81 14.13
CA LEU A 624 52.65 10.64 13.32
C LEU A 624 53.81 9.66 13.18
N ARG A 625 55.04 10.15 12.93
CA ARG A 625 56.26 9.31 12.89
C ARG A 625 56.51 8.62 14.24
N SER A 626 56.38 9.33 15.37
CA SER A 626 56.55 8.71 16.69
C SER A 626 55.47 7.69 17.02
N TRP A 627 54.22 7.91 16.60
CA TRP A 627 53.13 6.95 16.78
C TRP A 627 53.34 5.68 15.94
N VAL A 628 53.71 5.82 14.66
CA VAL A 628 54.07 4.68 13.80
C VAL A 628 55.29 3.92 14.35
N GLN A 629 56.20 4.59 15.06
CA GLN A 629 57.34 3.94 15.72
C GLN A 629 56.98 3.26 17.05
N SER A 630 55.98 3.74 17.81
CA SER A 630 55.56 3.12 19.07
C SER A 630 54.73 1.86 18.89
N GLU A 631 54.02 1.73 17.77
CA GLU A 631 53.19 0.54 17.45
C GLU A 631 53.99 -0.59 16.75
N VAL A 632 55.31 -0.50 16.65
CA VAL A 632 56.19 -1.55 16.10
C VAL A 632 57.04 -2.14 17.22
N ALA A 633 56.82 -3.41 17.55
CA ALA A 633 57.61 -4.12 18.54
C ALA A 633 59.09 -4.26 18.07
N PRO A 634 60.07 -4.40 18.99
CA PRO A 634 61.50 -4.44 18.64
C PRO A 634 61.93 -5.55 17.68
N ASN A 635 61.08 -6.55 17.45
CA ASN A 635 61.29 -7.65 16.50
C ASN A 635 60.63 -7.40 15.11
N GLY A 636 60.13 -6.19 14.86
CA GLY A 636 59.51 -5.80 13.59
C GLY A 636 58.04 -6.22 13.42
N LYS A 637 57.40 -6.82 14.43
CA LYS A 637 55.94 -7.03 14.40
C LYS A 637 55.19 -5.75 14.76
N VAL A 638 54.31 -5.32 13.86
CA VAL A 638 53.31 -4.29 14.12
C VAL A 638 52.31 -4.81 15.15
N LEU A 639 52.10 -4.08 16.25
CA LEU A 639 50.98 -4.29 17.17
C LEU A 639 49.73 -3.75 16.49
N ASP A 640 48.66 -4.55 16.40
CA ASP A 640 47.51 -4.23 15.52
C ASP A 640 46.70 -3.02 16.05
N PRO A 641 46.78 -1.84 15.41
CA PRO A 641 46.09 -0.65 15.91
C PRO A 641 44.56 -0.71 15.67
N LEU A 642 44.10 -1.69 14.88
CA LEU A 642 42.72 -1.78 14.39
C LEU A 642 41.74 -2.36 15.41
N ALA A 643 42.20 -2.96 16.50
CA ALA A 643 41.33 -3.51 17.55
C ALA A 643 40.42 -2.45 18.24
N LYS A 644 40.65 -1.15 18.01
CA LYS A 644 39.82 -0.03 18.50
C LYS A 644 39.11 0.77 17.41
N ALA A 645 39.51 0.65 16.15
CA ALA A 645 38.86 1.34 15.04
C ALA A 645 37.93 0.35 14.33
N GLY A 646 36.62 0.52 14.51
CA GLY A 646 35.62 -0.39 13.92
C GLY A 646 35.72 -0.49 12.40
N THR A 647 35.22 -1.60 11.84
CA THR A 647 35.34 -1.98 10.41
C THR A 647 34.80 -0.94 9.40
N GLY A 648 33.97 0.01 9.84
CA GLY A 648 33.51 1.14 9.01
C GLY A 648 34.51 2.29 8.84
N HIS A 649 35.65 2.29 9.54
CA HIS A 649 36.56 3.43 9.57
C HIS A 649 37.41 3.56 8.29
N LEU A 650 37.55 4.77 7.74
CA LEU A 650 38.27 5.07 6.48
C LEU A 650 39.70 4.52 6.42
N LEU A 651 40.39 4.50 7.56
CA LEU A 651 41.75 3.93 7.68
C LEU A 651 41.76 2.40 7.51
N GLU A 652 40.70 1.67 7.89
CA GLU A 652 40.60 0.22 7.62
C GLU A 652 40.51 0.00 6.11
N GLN A 653 39.57 0.66 5.43
CA GLN A 653 39.34 0.52 3.98
C GLN A 653 40.61 0.83 3.15
N TRP A 654 41.41 1.82 3.57
CA TRP A 654 42.70 2.11 2.95
C TRP A 654 43.81 1.14 3.35
N LEU A 655 43.78 0.57 4.57
CA LEU A 655 44.73 -0.45 5.01
C LEU A 655 44.41 -1.83 4.44
N SER A 656 43.17 -2.17 4.12
CA SER A 656 42.80 -3.40 3.41
C SER A 656 43.23 -3.33 1.94
N LEU A 657 43.02 -2.19 1.25
CA LEU A 657 43.67 -1.88 -0.03
C LEU A 657 45.22 -1.91 0.09
N GLY A 658 45.77 -1.39 1.18
CA GLY A 658 47.21 -1.42 1.48
C GLY A 658 47.77 -2.83 1.73
N ARG A 659 47.00 -3.72 2.37
CA ARG A 659 47.33 -5.14 2.62
C ARG A 659 47.30 -5.94 1.33
N LEU A 660 46.33 -5.68 0.45
CA LEU A 660 46.32 -6.18 -0.92
C LEU A 660 47.57 -5.74 -1.70
N ALA A 661 48.10 -4.56 -1.38
CA ALA A 661 49.32 -4.01 -1.96
C ALA A 661 50.64 -4.35 -1.23
N ALA A 662 50.59 -5.03 -0.09
CA ALA A 662 51.78 -5.33 0.73
C ALA A 662 52.60 -6.54 0.23
N GLY A 663 52.11 -7.26 -0.79
CA GLY A 663 52.88 -8.27 -1.51
C GLY A 663 53.83 -7.62 -2.53
N SER A 664 55.09 -7.46 -2.14
CA SER A 664 56.27 -6.99 -2.92
C SER A 664 56.03 -6.25 -4.26
N SER A 665 56.43 -4.98 -4.26
CA SER A 665 56.38 -3.98 -5.36
C SER A 665 54.97 -3.48 -5.74
N GLN A 666 54.73 -2.16 -5.60
CA GLN A 666 53.40 -1.58 -5.81
C GLN A 666 52.93 -1.58 -7.26
N GLU A 667 53.85 -1.68 -8.22
CA GLU A 667 53.53 -1.88 -9.63
C GLU A 667 52.85 -3.24 -9.85
N VAL A 668 53.34 -4.29 -9.16
CA VAL A 668 52.71 -5.61 -9.11
C VAL A 668 51.42 -5.60 -8.28
N ALA A 669 51.30 -4.74 -7.26
CA ALA A 669 50.07 -4.60 -6.48
C ALA A 669 48.92 -3.96 -7.27
N GLY A 670 49.15 -2.80 -7.90
CA GLY A 670 48.16 -2.13 -8.75
C GLY A 670 47.77 -3.03 -9.93
N LYS A 671 48.74 -3.70 -10.53
CA LYS A 671 48.50 -4.72 -11.55
C LYS A 671 47.70 -5.91 -11.01
N LYS A 672 48.01 -6.47 -9.83
CA LYS A 672 47.23 -7.56 -9.21
C LYS A 672 45.80 -7.15 -8.85
N LEU A 673 45.56 -5.89 -8.45
CA LEU A 673 44.21 -5.39 -8.19
C LEU A 673 43.44 -5.23 -9.51
N ALA A 674 44.04 -4.61 -10.53
CA ALA A 674 43.45 -4.50 -11.86
C ALA A 674 43.26 -5.86 -12.56
N ASP A 675 44.16 -6.81 -12.35
CA ASP A 675 44.05 -8.19 -12.82
C ASP A 675 42.94 -8.94 -12.07
N ARG A 676 42.76 -8.68 -10.76
CA ARG A 676 41.65 -9.25 -9.98
C ARG A 676 40.30 -8.66 -10.37
N ILE A 677 40.22 -7.33 -10.56
CA ILE A 677 39.02 -6.66 -11.08
C ILE A 677 38.68 -7.26 -12.45
N ARG A 678 39.65 -7.34 -13.36
CA ARG A 678 39.44 -7.97 -14.68
C ARG A 678 39.08 -9.46 -14.60
N GLN A 679 39.60 -10.21 -13.62
CA GLN A 679 39.20 -11.60 -13.37
C GLN A 679 37.79 -11.70 -12.81
N GLN A 680 37.36 -10.77 -11.95
CA GLN A 680 36.00 -10.72 -11.42
C GLN A 680 35.01 -10.24 -12.49
N GLU A 681 35.35 -9.23 -13.29
CA GLU A 681 34.62 -8.79 -14.48
C GLU A 681 34.48 -9.94 -15.48
N ALA A 682 35.57 -10.61 -15.84
CA ALA A 682 35.54 -11.76 -16.73
C ALA A 682 34.77 -12.95 -16.14
N ALA A 683 34.78 -13.16 -14.81
CA ALA A 683 34.03 -14.24 -14.16
C ALA A 683 32.53 -13.93 -14.00
N ALA A 684 32.16 -12.66 -13.88
CA ALA A 684 30.79 -12.17 -13.86
C ALA A 684 30.17 -12.18 -15.28
N THR A 685 30.87 -11.59 -16.24
CA THR A 685 30.42 -11.42 -17.64
C THR A 685 30.79 -12.61 -18.56
N ALA A 686 31.15 -13.76 -17.99
CA ALA A 686 31.49 -14.98 -18.74
C ALA A 686 30.27 -15.60 -19.44
N GLU A 687 29.87 -15.03 -20.58
CA GLU A 687 28.82 -15.56 -21.46
C GLU A 687 29.07 -17.02 -21.87
N ARG A 688 27.97 -17.72 -22.15
CA ARG A 688 27.98 -19.09 -22.65
C ARG A 688 27.80 -19.08 -24.17
N PRO A 689 28.80 -19.52 -24.96
CA PRO A 689 28.71 -19.47 -26.41
C PRO A 689 27.50 -20.24 -26.95
N GLY A 690 26.60 -19.54 -27.64
CA GLY A 690 25.43 -20.12 -28.31
C GLY A 690 24.13 -20.15 -27.50
N GLU A 691 24.09 -19.58 -26.29
CA GLU A 691 22.85 -19.38 -25.53
C GLU A 691 22.25 -17.98 -25.79
N LEU A 692 20.94 -17.82 -25.63
CA LEU A 692 20.24 -16.53 -25.79
C LEU A 692 20.34 -15.73 -24.49
N VAL A 693 20.94 -14.54 -24.55
CA VAL A 693 21.09 -13.65 -23.38
C VAL A 693 19.75 -12.99 -23.07
N PHE A 694 19.19 -13.28 -21.89
CA PHE A 694 17.98 -12.65 -21.37
C PHE A 694 18.29 -11.29 -20.72
N GLU A 695 19.29 -11.27 -19.84
CA GLU A 695 19.78 -10.07 -19.15
C GLU A 695 21.28 -10.24 -18.83
N SER A 696 22.02 -9.14 -18.82
CA SER A 696 23.42 -9.08 -18.41
C SER A 696 23.77 -7.88 -17.51
N PHE A 697 22.78 -7.04 -17.17
CA PHE A 697 22.87 -5.83 -16.34
C PHE A 697 23.96 -4.81 -16.74
N GLY A 698 24.55 -4.94 -17.93
CA GLY A 698 25.54 -3.99 -18.48
C GLY A 698 24.97 -2.62 -18.89
N GLN A 699 23.68 -2.39 -18.69
CA GLN A 699 23.03 -1.10 -18.94
C GLN A 699 23.21 -0.11 -17.78
N ALA A 700 22.95 1.17 -18.05
CA ALA A 700 23.04 2.23 -17.04
C ALA A 700 21.98 2.13 -15.91
N THR A 701 20.88 1.40 -16.15
CA THR A 701 19.75 1.22 -15.24
C THR A 701 19.24 -0.22 -15.30
N TYR A 702 18.39 -0.61 -14.35
CA TYR A 702 17.66 -1.88 -14.36
C TYR A 702 16.50 -1.85 -15.39
N GLN A 703 16.82 -1.61 -16.67
CA GLN A 703 15.82 -1.57 -17.75
C GLN A 703 15.01 -2.86 -17.76
N ASN A 704 13.67 -2.75 -17.71
CA ASN A 704 12.72 -3.88 -17.69
C ASN A 704 12.81 -4.79 -16.44
N TRP A 705 13.39 -4.29 -15.34
CA TRP A 705 13.34 -4.92 -14.02
C TRP A 705 12.83 -3.94 -12.96
N PHE A 706 12.07 -4.47 -12.01
CA PHE A 706 11.46 -3.75 -10.91
C PHE A 706 12.27 -4.00 -9.64
N VAL A 707 12.85 -2.94 -9.08
CA VAL A 707 13.48 -2.97 -7.76
C VAL A 707 12.41 -2.74 -6.70
N THR A 708 12.44 -3.53 -5.63
CA THR A 708 11.63 -3.27 -4.43
C THR A 708 12.50 -3.32 -3.18
N GLY A 709 12.24 -2.44 -2.20
CA GLY A 709 13.16 -2.23 -1.08
C GLY A 709 14.42 -1.47 -1.49
N GLN A 710 15.46 -1.52 -0.64
CA GLN A 710 16.65 -0.66 -0.77
C GLN A 710 17.96 -1.40 -1.12
N ALA A 711 17.98 -2.74 -1.14
CA ALA A 711 19.23 -3.51 -1.27
C ALA A 711 19.98 -3.29 -2.60
N PHE A 712 19.33 -3.59 -3.73
CA PHE A 712 19.92 -3.40 -5.07
C PHE A 712 20.13 -1.91 -5.42
N GLY A 713 19.27 -1.03 -4.89
CA GLY A 713 19.24 0.39 -5.25
C GLY A 713 18.76 0.63 -6.68
N GLU A 714 19.05 1.80 -7.24
CA GLU A 714 18.39 2.28 -8.48
C GLU A 714 19.04 1.79 -9.80
N ARG A 715 20.25 1.20 -9.74
CA ARG A 715 21.03 0.84 -10.93
C ARG A 715 22.02 -0.30 -10.67
N PRO A 716 22.47 -0.99 -11.74
CA PRO A 716 23.62 -1.88 -11.71
C PRO A 716 24.91 -1.20 -11.19
N THR A 717 25.87 -2.01 -10.79
CA THR A 717 27.22 -1.58 -10.34
C THR A 717 28.02 -0.89 -11.45
N HIS A 718 28.89 0.05 -11.07
CA HIS A 718 29.97 0.49 -11.95
C HIS A 718 31.25 -0.31 -11.72
N GLY A 719 32.07 -0.49 -12.76
CA GLY A 719 33.38 -1.13 -12.63
C GLY A 719 34.28 -0.35 -11.69
N GLY A 720 34.78 -1.00 -10.64
CA GLY A 720 35.59 -0.36 -9.62
C GLY A 720 34.82 0.14 -8.38
N GLU A 721 33.49 -0.05 -8.30
CA GLU A 721 32.68 0.45 -7.19
C GLU A 721 33.01 -0.30 -5.87
N LEU A 722 33.64 0.39 -4.91
CA LEU A 722 34.10 -0.19 -3.63
C LEU A 722 32.94 -0.39 -2.64
N VAL A 723 32.70 -1.62 -2.17
CA VAL A 723 31.74 -1.90 -1.09
C VAL A 723 32.31 -1.43 0.24
N ALA A 724 31.60 -0.51 0.89
CA ALA A 724 32.00 0.05 2.17
C ALA A 724 32.05 -1.03 3.26
N GLY A 725 33.09 -1.01 4.10
CA GLY A 725 33.25 -1.95 5.23
C GLY A 725 33.75 -3.35 4.88
N THR A 726 33.70 -3.79 3.61
CA THR A 726 34.32 -5.07 3.17
C THR A 726 35.57 -4.88 2.33
N GLY A 727 35.75 -3.70 1.71
CA GLY A 727 36.85 -3.44 0.78
C GLY A 727 36.76 -4.23 -0.55
N THR A 728 35.62 -4.88 -0.80
CA THR A 728 35.36 -5.59 -2.06
C THR A 728 35.21 -4.58 -3.18
N VAL A 729 35.91 -4.78 -4.29
CA VAL A 729 35.65 -4.04 -5.54
C VAL A 729 34.64 -4.84 -6.34
N LEU A 730 33.56 -4.18 -6.78
CA LEU A 730 32.59 -4.80 -7.68
C LEU A 730 32.98 -4.58 -9.15
N PRO A 731 32.81 -5.59 -10.02
CA PRO A 731 32.86 -5.39 -11.46
C PRO A 731 31.65 -4.56 -11.92
N GLY A 732 31.72 -3.99 -13.13
CA GLY A 732 30.61 -3.23 -13.70
C GLY A 732 29.51 -4.12 -14.26
N GLY A 733 28.27 -3.64 -14.23
CA GLY A 733 27.12 -4.31 -14.83
C GLY A 733 26.58 -5.48 -14.02
N LEU A 734 26.53 -5.37 -12.68
CA LEU A 734 25.91 -6.36 -11.80
C LEU A 734 24.67 -5.84 -11.08
N ALA A 735 23.76 -6.77 -10.78
CA ALA A 735 22.72 -6.61 -9.78
C ALA A 735 23.22 -7.03 -8.38
N ASP A 736 23.97 -6.15 -7.70
CA ASP A 736 24.51 -6.42 -6.35
C ASP A 736 23.65 -5.80 -5.23
N SER A 737 23.08 -6.65 -4.35
CA SER A 737 22.24 -6.23 -3.22
C SER A 737 23.02 -5.79 -1.97
N GLY A 738 24.27 -6.25 -1.84
CA GLY A 738 25.20 -5.84 -0.78
C GLY A 738 25.91 -4.53 -1.07
N ARG A 739 25.66 -3.97 -2.26
CA ARG A 739 26.33 -2.78 -2.79
C ARG A 739 26.33 -1.66 -1.77
N VAL A 740 25.18 -1.22 -1.26
CA VAL A 740 25.11 -0.13 -0.27
C VAL A 740 25.35 -0.65 1.15
N SER A 741 24.71 -1.76 1.54
CA SER A 741 24.93 -2.44 2.82
C SER A 741 24.25 -3.81 2.84
N GLU A 742 24.95 -4.84 3.31
CA GLU A 742 24.47 -6.22 3.54
C GLU A 742 23.33 -6.33 4.59
N ARG A 743 22.80 -5.22 5.10
CA ARG A 743 21.65 -5.17 6.02
C ARG A 743 20.40 -4.59 5.38
N LEU A 744 20.51 -4.03 4.18
CA LEU A 744 19.35 -3.61 3.41
C LEU A 744 18.67 -4.84 2.82
N GLN A 745 17.38 -4.71 2.57
CA GLN A 745 16.57 -5.81 2.07
C GLN A 745 15.77 -5.34 0.87
N GLY A 746 15.42 -6.29 0.01
CA GLY A 746 14.74 -5.99 -1.24
C GLY A 746 14.70 -7.17 -2.20
N SER A 747 14.03 -6.97 -3.31
CA SER A 747 14.06 -7.90 -4.42
C SER A 747 14.17 -7.20 -5.76
N LEU A 748 14.78 -7.89 -6.72
CA LEU A 748 14.84 -7.49 -8.12
C LEU A 748 13.97 -8.45 -8.92
N LYS A 749 12.95 -7.93 -9.62
CA LYS A 749 11.94 -8.73 -10.31
C LYS A 749 11.92 -8.39 -11.80
N SER A 750 11.90 -9.37 -12.71
CA SER A 750 11.85 -9.08 -14.15
C SER A 750 10.45 -8.63 -14.60
N GLU A 751 10.37 -8.07 -15.81
CA GLU A 751 9.16 -8.13 -16.63
C GLU A 751 8.70 -9.58 -16.86
N THR A 752 7.43 -9.73 -17.19
CA THR A 752 6.83 -11.03 -17.54
C THR A 752 7.19 -11.40 -18.98
N PHE A 753 7.68 -12.61 -19.20
CA PHE A 753 8.12 -13.15 -20.49
C PHE A 753 7.49 -14.52 -20.77
N GLU A 754 7.55 -14.98 -22.02
CA GLU A 754 7.13 -16.34 -22.41
C GLU A 754 8.34 -17.30 -22.37
N ILE A 755 8.18 -18.45 -21.73
CA ILE A 755 9.23 -19.49 -21.67
C ILE A 755 9.32 -20.18 -23.04
N THR A 756 10.21 -19.69 -23.90
CA THR A 756 10.46 -20.27 -25.24
C THR A 756 11.61 -21.28 -25.28
N GLN A 757 12.42 -21.36 -24.21
CA GLN A 757 13.60 -22.22 -24.12
C GLN A 757 13.47 -23.21 -22.94
N PRO A 758 13.95 -24.46 -23.06
CA PRO A 758 13.74 -25.50 -22.05
C PRO A 758 14.63 -25.34 -20.80
N VAL A 759 15.56 -24.38 -20.80
CA VAL A 759 16.53 -24.16 -19.73
C VAL A 759 16.74 -22.66 -19.54
N ILE A 760 16.74 -22.20 -18.29
CA ILE A 760 17.23 -20.89 -17.90
C ILE A 760 18.55 -21.08 -17.15
N TRP A 761 19.52 -20.21 -17.42
CA TRP A 761 20.82 -20.20 -16.75
C TRP A 761 21.02 -18.88 -16.01
N TYR A 762 21.42 -18.97 -14.75
CA TYR A 762 21.71 -17.82 -13.91
C TYR A 762 23.20 -17.79 -13.57
N ARG A 763 23.86 -16.65 -13.79
CA ARG A 763 25.25 -16.40 -13.39
C ARG A 763 25.23 -15.51 -12.15
N VAL A 764 25.39 -16.11 -10.98
CA VAL A 764 25.20 -15.42 -9.70
C VAL A 764 26.20 -15.88 -8.64
N ALA A 765 26.41 -15.03 -7.65
CA ALA A 765 27.15 -15.29 -6.42
C ALA A 765 26.30 -14.86 -5.20
N ARG A 766 26.52 -15.50 -4.05
CA ARG A 766 25.90 -15.09 -2.78
C ARG A 766 26.93 -15.06 -1.66
N ARG A 767 27.01 -13.95 -0.92
CA ARG A 767 27.84 -13.79 0.28
C ARG A 767 26.95 -13.87 1.53
N GLY A 768 27.40 -14.53 2.60
CA GLY A 768 26.68 -14.54 3.90
C GLY A 768 26.47 -15.93 4.52
N GLY A 769 26.16 -15.94 5.83
CA GLY A 769 26.27 -17.12 6.71
C GLY A 769 25.10 -18.10 6.77
N ARG A 770 25.28 -19.18 7.54
CA ARG A 770 24.32 -20.28 7.74
C ARG A 770 22.97 -19.82 8.35
N PRO A 771 21.87 -20.57 8.10
CA PRO A 771 20.54 -20.28 8.66
C PRO A 771 20.53 -20.00 10.16
N SER A 772 19.69 -19.02 10.55
CA SER A 772 19.22 -18.91 11.93
C SER A 772 18.42 -20.16 12.31
N PRO A 773 18.67 -20.78 13.48
CA PRO A 773 17.92 -21.96 13.90
C PRO A 773 16.42 -21.65 14.03
N GLY A 774 15.57 -22.47 13.41
CA GLY A 774 14.10 -22.41 13.58
C GLY A 774 13.32 -21.56 12.57
N ARG A 775 13.96 -20.96 11.56
CA ARG A 775 13.26 -20.37 10.39
C ARG A 775 13.58 -21.13 9.11
N GLN A 776 12.57 -21.37 8.27
CA GLN A 776 12.82 -21.72 6.87
C GLN A 776 13.33 -20.49 6.12
N LEU A 777 14.40 -20.63 5.35
CA LEU A 777 15.03 -19.52 4.65
C LEU A 777 14.28 -19.14 3.37
N ARG A 778 14.00 -17.84 3.18
CA ARG A 778 13.83 -17.22 1.85
C ARG A 778 15.14 -16.64 1.28
N ASN A 779 16.23 -16.75 2.04
CA ASN A 779 17.43 -15.96 1.84
C ASN A 779 18.36 -16.49 0.74
N GLY A 780 18.74 -15.63 -0.22
CA GLY A 780 19.60 -16.04 -1.32
C GLY A 780 18.90 -16.94 -2.34
N GLN A 781 17.64 -16.63 -2.66
CA GLN A 781 16.82 -17.43 -3.56
C GLN A 781 16.48 -16.68 -4.85
N ILE A 782 16.49 -17.42 -5.96
CA ILE A 782 15.89 -17.00 -7.22
C ILE A 782 14.63 -17.83 -7.42
N HIS A 783 13.49 -17.15 -7.57
CA HIS A 783 12.19 -17.76 -7.83
C HIS A 783 11.81 -17.50 -9.28
N LEU A 784 11.45 -18.56 -10.00
CA LEU A 784 10.80 -18.46 -11.31
C LEU A 784 9.29 -18.64 -11.08
N ILE A 785 8.55 -17.54 -11.15
CA ILE A 785 7.10 -17.55 -10.98
C ILE A 785 6.46 -17.81 -12.34
N VAL A 786 5.80 -18.95 -12.51
CA VAL A 786 5.16 -19.37 -13.76
C VAL A 786 3.65 -19.17 -13.64
N ASP A 787 3.03 -18.53 -14.63
CA ASP A 787 1.58 -18.26 -14.72
C ASP A 787 1.00 -17.75 -13.38
N GLY A 788 1.69 -16.79 -12.75
CA GLY A 788 1.24 -16.16 -11.50
C GLY A 788 1.45 -16.98 -10.20
N PHE A 789 2.11 -18.14 -10.24
CA PHE A 789 2.19 -19.06 -9.09
C PHE A 789 3.46 -19.01 -8.24
N GLU A 790 3.30 -18.58 -6.99
CA GLU A 790 4.36 -18.61 -5.97
C GLU A 790 4.30 -19.85 -5.04
N PHE A 791 3.12 -20.46 -4.87
CA PHE A 791 2.89 -21.48 -3.84
C PHE A 791 3.33 -22.91 -4.20
N ILE A 792 3.72 -23.19 -5.45
CA ILE A 792 4.01 -24.57 -5.87
C ILE A 792 5.40 -25.04 -5.43
N ARG A 793 5.47 -25.53 -4.19
CA ARG A 793 6.70 -26.08 -3.60
C ARG A 793 6.74 -27.62 -3.71
N SER A 794 7.90 -28.19 -3.40
CA SER A 794 8.25 -29.62 -3.60
C SER A 794 7.18 -30.62 -3.15
N PRO A 795 7.03 -31.78 -3.82
CA PRO A 795 8.00 -32.39 -4.75
C PRO A 795 7.70 -32.22 -6.25
N LEU A 796 6.50 -31.80 -6.64
CA LEU A 796 6.06 -31.84 -8.05
C LEU A 796 6.68 -30.74 -8.93
N TYR A 797 6.87 -29.55 -8.36
CA TYR A 797 7.30 -28.32 -9.07
C TYR A 797 8.52 -27.65 -8.43
N GLY A 798 9.20 -28.31 -7.49
CA GLY A 798 10.28 -27.75 -6.66
C GLY A 798 11.54 -27.26 -7.39
N ASN A 799 11.61 -27.40 -8.72
CA ASN A 799 12.67 -26.81 -9.54
C ASN A 799 12.51 -25.29 -9.76
N LEU A 800 11.37 -24.69 -9.39
CA LEU A 800 11.09 -23.26 -9.59
C LEU A 800 11.85 -22.32 -8.62
N THR A 801 12.35 -22.83 -7.49
CA THR A 801 13.18 -22.05 -6.55
C THR A 801 14.64 -22.55 -6.55
N LEU A 802 15.58 -21.70 -6.95
CA LEU A 802 17.02 -21.94 -6.81
C LEU A 802 17.52 -21.40 -5.48
N ASN A 803 18.17 -22.27 -4.69
CA ASN A 803 18.84 -21.87 -3.44
C ASN A 803 20.34 -21.65 -3.72
N LEU A 804 20.86 -20.45 -3.46
CA LEU A 804 22.24 -20.10 -3.78
C LEU A 804 23.21 -20.40 -2.60
N PRO A 805 24.40 -20.96 -2.88
CA PRO A 805 25.43 -21.22 -1.88
C PRO A 805 26.05 -19.90 -1.38
N GLY A 806 26.16 -19.72 -0.07
CA GLY A 806 26.71 -18.52 0.57
C GLY A 806 28.25 -18.41 0.55
N ASP A 807 28.92 -18.97 -0.47
CA ASP A 807 30.39 -19.02 -0.56
C ASP A 807 31.02 -17.88 -1.38
N GLY A 808 30.21 -16.99 -1.95
CA GLY A 808 30.66 -15.79 -2.68
C GLY A 808 31.21 -16.05 -4.08
N GLU A 809 31.13 -17.29 -4.58
CA GLU A 809 31.73 -17.70 -5.85
C GLU A 809 30.71 -17.64 -7.00
N TYR A 810 31.06 -16.96 -8.10
CA TYR A 810 30.22 -16.89 -9.30
C TYR A 810 30.07 -18.26 -9.98
N ARG A 811 28.85 -18.77 -10.01
CA ARG A 811 28.52 -20.07 -10.62
C ARG A 811 27.38 -19.93 -11.63
N TRP A 812 27.41 -20.82 -12.61
CA TRP A 812 26.31 -20.99 -13.56
C TRP A 812 25.33 -22.02 -12.99
N HIS A 813 24.14 -21.57 -12.62
CA HIS A 813 23.06 -22.40 -12.11
C HIS A 813 22.10 -22.76 -13.24
N ARG A 814 21.83 -24.06 -13.43
CA ARG A 814 20.85 -24.57 -14.42
C ARG A 814 19.48 -24.66 -13.78
N GLN A 815 18.46 -24.12 -14.42
CA GLN A 815 17.06 -24.40 -14.10
C GLN A 815 16.40 -25.08 -15.29
N ASP A 816 15.84 -26.26 -15.09
CA ASP A 816 15.09 -26.98 -16.13
C ASP A 816 13.63 -26.52 -16.13
N VAL A 817 13.22 -25.89 -17.22
CA VAL A 817 11.88 -25.31 -17.40
C VAL A 817 11.14 -25.92 -18.59
N SER A 818 11.66 -27.03 -19.14
CA SER A 818 11.11 -27.75 -20.30
C SER A 818 9.63 -28.14 -20.19
N ARG A 819 9.12 -28.27 -18.95
CA ARG A 819 7.70 -28.55 -18.65
C ARG A 819 6.78 -27.34 -18.83
N PHE A 820 7.31 -26.13 -18.91
CA PHE A 820 6.58 -24.86 -18.92
C PHE A 820 6.77 -24.10 -20.24
N LEU A 821 7.20 -24.78 -21.31
CA LEU A 821 7.35 -24.17 -22.63
C LEU A 821 6.01 -23.59 -23.11
N GLY A 822 5.99 -22.30 -23.43
CA GLY A 822 4.79 -21.54 -23.81
C GLY A 822 4.00 -20.95 -22.63
N SER A 823 4.36 -21.24 -21.37
CA SER A 823 3.82 -20.52 -20.21
C SER A 823 4.43 -19.12 -20.09
N THR A 824 3.70 -18.22 -19.43
CA THR A 824 4.23 -16.94 -18.99
C THR A 824 4.99 -17.09 -17.69
N ALA A 825 6.06 -16.31 -17.48
CA ALA A 825 6.80 -16.33 -16.24
C ALA A 825 7.51 -15.00 -15.96
N TRP A 826 7.95 -14.80 -14.71
CA TRP A 826 8.92 -13.78 -14.36
C TRP A 826 9.90 -14.32 -13.30
N ILE A 827 11.05 -13.67 -13.20
CA ILE A 827 12.11 -14.01 -12.24
C ILE A 827 12.03 -13.05 -11.05
N GLU A 828 12.17 -13.55 -9.83
CA GLU A 828 12.37 -12.76 -8.62
C GLU A 828 13.65 -13.17 -7.89
N ILE A 829 14.50 -12.20 -7.57
CA ILE A 829 15.74 -12.39 -6.81
C ILE A 829 15.55 -11.74 -5.44
N HIS A 830 15.54 -12.53 -4.37
CA HIS A 830 15.18 -12.05 -3.01
C HIS A 830 16.37 -12.00 -2.05
N ASP A 831 16.60 -10.81 -1.48
CA ASP A 831 17.54 -10.58 -0.37
C ASP A 831 16.77 -10.05 0.85
N GLU A 832 16.36 -10.97 1.73
CA GLU A 832 15.34 -10.74 2.78
C GLU A 832 15.83 -11.04 4.21
N GLU A 833 17.11 -11.38 4.41
CA GLU A 833 17.74 -11.42 5.75
C GLU A 833 18.84 -10.36 5.87
N THR A 834 19.37 -10.17 7.08
CA THR A 834 20.48 -9.25 7.33
C THR A 834 21.80 -10.01 7.40
N ASN A 835 22.88 -9.35 6.97
CA ASN A 835 24.26 -9.84 6.90
C ASN A 835 24.51 -10.86 5.77
N GLY A 836 24.00 -10.56 4.57
CA GLY A 836 24.26 -11.28 3.34
C GLY A 836 24.16 -10.37 2.10
N SER A 837 24.41 -10.93 0.92
CA SER A 837 24.10 -10.30 -0.37
C SER A 837 24.07 -11.29 -1.52
N ILE A 838 23.40 -10.92 -2.61
CA ILE A 838 23.38 -11.59 -3.91
C ILE A 838 24.01 -10.65 -4.95
N SER A 839 24.72 -11.21 -5.92
CA SER A 839 25.48 -10.48 -6.95
C SER A 839 25.59 -11.25 -8.26
#